data_AF-A0A7W3YDN2-F1
#
_entry.id   AF-A0A7W3YDN2-F1
#
_cell.length_a   1.000
_cell.length_b   1.000
_cell.length_c   1.000
_cell.angle_alpha   90.00
_cell.angle_beta   90.00
_cell.angle_gamma   90.00
#
_symmetry.space_group_name_H-M   'P 1'
#
loop_
_entity.id
_entity.type
_entity.pdbx_description
1 polymer ?
#
loop_
_entity_poly.entity_id
_entity_poly.type
_entity_poly.pdbx_seq_one_letter_code
_entity_poly.pdbx_strand_id
1 'polypeptide(L)'
;MSARGDLPGAFTFVAHVGDGKTGTSAIQKSMASQRERLLALRVFYAGLMFEHIPARFDWQRASRIEAFHALPAERAIEEMTAVIRDTLALARERGCTTIVLSNETLLGRSGPMIEALARVAEEGVTVKPVAYVRRHDAWARSAYLQWGLRHKTYEGPIRNFEQWSGRRDFGIYRKLGPWLAAFPDAVVLRNFDAVPDAALDFMEVLGVKAEDTRTVRANETPAYEELALRALFNHGQRERVTPARFNQLFQTQAMDFRLPLGEWLQAQLPSNAQLSAIADHCADDRRRLNELLVAGGQAPLEANMLDERPFDFHPEVVMSTLFQILGSQAKRIEALEKRIEGIPAPEAHSGASTSIDSNVAESFAQVDPAVAEALAPSLGYFGANRFDTLSLPVPGPIRELRLTVEADKPTFLNLRKLELLCGGKVVGVDAARVAVEQSSVAGDERVNGAHALMHGAGIHSAAEQQPWWRVRFDSPLQVDELRIWNRSDGWGCRSKHLKVSVVDVHGAERVLYRGGSQVTLEGTLAAVAHAAGVGMPVLPGSAAEAETLRRSLLAGVATRIRSEKMDVTSIDWRSTMAMLDIWRDVEPSADEWGVLAGYLFAQYRAKGGTSIKSFSLLLNTRERLARLQNELNILGEMHEGTRFMLTRHGVKSEGVLRKEPERFLAHMAAVMAVLEEAGREPMMAYGTLLGAVRDQNFIAHDDDIDILYHAKAGSRAAVEGELMEVKSLFQRAGFKVVDLLPNSMNLHVIDPSNGSVMDVFPTWLEEGQMQMHMEAMKVRGIEPAILFPRGKMSFLGRTFPTPADPPGYLLERYGPDWKVSDPFFEWPWKLSN
;
A
#
# COMPACT_ATOMS: atom_id res chain seq x y z
N MET A 1 18.88 7.14 50.23
CA MET A 1 19.17 8.58 50.04
C MET A 1 20.50 8.72 49.33
N SER A 2 20.47 8.78 48.00
CA SER A 2 21.62 9.00 47.09
C SER A 2 21.04 8.95 45.68
N ALA A 3 21.28 9.83 44.73
CA ALA A 3 22.05 11.05 44.67
C ALA A 3 21.27 11.98 43.71
N ARG A 4 21.22 13.28 44.03
CA ARG A 4 20.85 14.31 43.06
C ARG A 4 21.90 14.25 41.96
N GLY A 5 21.54 13.74 40.79
CA GLY A 5 22.36 13.89 39.58
C GLY A 5 22.15 15.29 39.07
N ASP A 6 23.08 16.19 39.41
CA ASP A 6 23.17 17.52 38.83
C ASP A 6 23.09 17.44 37.30
N LEU A 7 22.19 18.23 36.70
CA LEU A 7 21.95 18.28 35.25
C LEU A 7 23.02 19.14 34.57
N PRO A 8 23.99 18.57 33.82
CA PRO A 8 24.98 19.37 33.11
C PRO A 8 24.45 19.64 31.70
N GLY A 9 23.84 20.81 31.51
CA GLY A 9 23.40 21.37 30.23
C GLY A 9 21.99 21.96 30.28
N ALA A 10 21.85 23.27 30.05
CA ALA A 10 20.56 23.94 30.01
C ALA A 10 19.77 23.51 28.75
N PHE A 11 18.69 22.75 28.93
CA PHE A 11 17.77 22.36 27.86
C PHE A 11 16.65 23.37 27.70
N THR A 12 16.26 23.65 26.46
CA THR A 12 15.04 24.41 26.15
C THR A 12 13.98 23.47 25.59
N PHE A 13 12.81 23.40 26.20
CA PHE A 13 11.65 22.68 25.69
C PHE A 13 10.65 23.67 25.08
N VAL A 14 10.52 23.64 23.76
CA VAL A 14 9.60 24.48 22.99
C VAL A 14 8.31 23.72 22.73
N ALA A 15 7.23 24.18 23.35
CA ALA A 15 5.90 23.62 23.14
C ALA A 15 5.13 24.54 22.18
N HIS A 16 5.03 24.15 20.90
CA HIS A 16 4.20 24.88 19.94
C HIS A 16 2.73 24.48 20.09
N VAL A 17 1.94 25.44 20.57
CA VAL A 17 0.54 25.30 21.02
C VAL A 17 -0.38 26.29 20.31
N GLY A 18 -0.21 26.48 19.00
CA GLY A 18 -1.06 27.38 18.19
C GLY A 18 -2.50 26.86 18.00
N ASP A 19 -3.45 27.73 17.64
CA ASP A 19 -4.80 27.29 17.26
C ASP A 19 -4.78 26.66 15.86
N GLY A 20 -5.80 25.89 15.48
CA GLY A 20 -5.93 25.46 14.09
C GLY A 20 -6.02 26.69 13.16
N LYS A 21 -5.55 26.60 11.91
CA LYS A 21 -5.59 27.70 10.91
C LYS A 21 -4.64 28.88 11.15
N THR A 22 -3.59 28.68 11.94
CA THR A 22 -2.48 29.63 12.13
C THR A 22 -1.16 29.11 11.55
N GLY A 23 -1.21 28.30 10.50
CA GLY A 23 0.00 27.75 9.84
C GLY A 23 0.60 26.48 10.46
N THR A 24 -0.04 25.89 11.48
CA THR A 24 0.46 24.71 12.20
C THR A 24 0.87 23.54 11.31
N SER A 25 0.08 23.19 10.29
CA SER A 25 0.41 22.10 9.37
C SER A 25 1.64 22.40 8.51
N ALA A 26 1.91 23.68 8.19
CA ALA A 26 3.11 24.06 7.47
C ALA A 26 4.35 23.92 8.37
N ILE A 27 4.26 24.40 9.61
CA ILE A 27 5.31 24.22 10.65
C ILE A 27 5.62 22.73 10.83
N GLN A 28 4.62 21.90 11.10
CA GLN A 28 4.78 20.46 11.35
C GLN A 28 5.44 19.74 10.17
N LYS A 29 5.01 20.02 8.93
CA LYS A 29 5.58 19.39 7.72
C LYS A 29 7.00 19.85 7.45
N SER A 30 7.28 21.15 7.59
CA SER A 30 8.64 21.70 7.43
C SER A 30 9.60 21.06 8.43
N MET A 31 9.22 20.96 9.71
CA MET A 31 10.01 20.31 10.75
C MET A 31 10.21 18.80 10.48
N ALA A 32 9.16 18.09 10.06
CA ALA A 32 9.24 16.67 9.75
C ALA A 32 10.15 16.37 8.54
N SER A 33 10.14 17.23 7.52
CA SER A 33 10.95 17.06 6.30
C SER A 33 12.45 17.33 6.51
N GLN A 34 12.84 17.99 7.60
CA GLN A 34 14.20 18.47 7.84
C GLN A 34 14.78 18.02 9.19
N ARG A 35 14.29 16.91 9.77
CA ARG A 35 14.70 16.43 11.11
C ARG A 35 16.22 16.26 11.26
N GLU A 36 16.90 15.69 10.26
CA GLU A 36 18.36 15.53 10.28
C GLU A 36 19.09 16.88 10.33
N ARG A 37 18.60 17.87 9.56
CA ARG A 37 19.16 19.22 9.57
C ARG A 37 18.94 19.91 10.92
N LEU A 38 17.76 19.72 11.52
CA LEU A 38 17.45 20.23 12.86
C LEU A 38 18.36 19.60 13.93
N LEU A 39 18.63 18.30 13.85
CA LEU A 39 19.57 17.62 14.76
C LEU A 39 20.98 18.22 14.64
N ALA A 40 21.46 18.50 13.42
CA ALA A 40 22.75 19.18 13.20
C ALA A 40 22.79 20.60 13.81
N LEU A 41 21.63 21.24 13.93
CA LEU A 41 21.45 22.54 14.58
C LEU A 41 21.12 22.42 16.08
N ARG A 42 21.27 21.21 16.66
CA ARG A 42 21.02 20.90 18.09
C ARG A 42 19.55 21.03 18.49
N VAL A 43 18.62 20.87 17.55
CA VAL A 43 17.17 20.90 17.73
C VAL A 43 16.57 19.51 17.50
N PHE A 44 15.90 18.95 18.51
CA PHE A 44 15.21 17.66 18.43
C PHE A 44 13.69 17.86 18.23
N TYR A 45 13.15 17.47 17.08
CA TYR A 45 11.70 17.53 16.82
C TYR A 45 11.00 16.24 17.23
N ALA A 46 10.21 16.29 18.31
CA ALA A 46 9.54 15.15 18.92
C ALA A 46 8.24 14.71 18.20
N GLY A 47 7.73 15.51 17.26
CA GLY A 47 6.48 15.22 16.55
C GLY A 47 5.26 15.89 17.19
N LEU A 48 4.09 15.29 17.00
CA LEU A 48 2.80 15.78 17.53
C LEU A 48 2.50 15.22 18.92
N MET A 49 2.82 13.94 19.15
CA MET A 49 2.60 13.19 20.39
C MET A 49 3.81 12.30 20.69
N PHE A 50 5.03 12.82 20.55
CA PHE A 50 6.27 12.09 20.84
C PHE A 50 6.44 10.80 20.01
N GLU A 51 5.92 10.76 18.78
CA GLU A 51 6.02 9.61 17.89
C GLU A 51 7.44 9.41 17.29
N HIS A 52 8.34 10.36 17.52
CA HIS A 52 9.74 10.29 17.09
C HIS A 52 10.68 9.76 18.17
N ILE A 53 10.16 9.38 19.33
CA ILE A 53 10.91 8.65 20.37
C ILE A 53 10.31 7.25 20.53
N PRO A 54 11.06 6.28 21.08
CA PRO A 54 10.52 4.96 21.37
C PRO A 54 9.23 5.05 22.20
N ALA A 55 8.15 4.45 21.69
CA ALA A 55 6.86 4.49 22.35
C ALA A 55 6.85 3.61 23.59
N ARG A 56 6.63 4.24 24.75
CA ARG A 56 6.36 3.58 26.04
C ARG A 56 4.86 3.35 26.26
N PHE A 57 4.03 4.22 25.67
CA PHE A 57 2.58 4.21 25.83
C PHE A 57 1.85 4.27 24.47
N ASP A 58 0.65 3.68 24.40
CA ASP A 58 -0.14 3.57 23.16
C ASP A 58 -0.54 4.91 22.55
N TRP A 59 -0.61 5.97 23.36
CA TRP A 59 -0.97 7.31 22.91
C TRP A 59 0.17 8.04 22.19
N GLN A 60 1.42 7.55 22.23
CA GLN A 60 2.59 8.16 21.57
C GLN A 60 2.60 7.97 20.04
N ARG A 61 1.49 8.32 19.39
CA ARG A 61 1.29 8.25 17.94
C ARG A 61 0.55 9.50 17.49
N ALA A 62 0.93 10.07 16.35
CA ALA A 62 0.36 11.30 15.82
C ALA A 62 -1.19 11.31 15.72
N SER A 63 -1.82 10.14 15.54
CA SER A 63 -3.28 10.01 15.40
C SER A 63 -4.04 9.65 16.68
N ARG A 64 -3.37 9.53 17.84
CA ARG A 64 -3.93 8.94 19.07
C ARG A 64 -4.08 9.91 20.24
N ILE A 65 -4.12 11.21 20.00
CA ILE A 65 -4.26 12.19 21.09
C ILE A 65 -5.53 12.04 21.94
N GLU A 66 -6.65 11.64 21.34
CA GLU A 66 -7.89 11.40 22.11
C GLU A 66 -7.72 10.25 23.12
N ALA A 67 -6.80 9.30 22.86
CA ALA A 67 -6.47 8.27 23.83
C ALA A 67 -5.72 8.85 25.04
N PHE A 68 -4.87 9.87 24.84
CA PHE A 68 -4.21 10.59 25.92
C PHE A 68 -5.22 11.41 26.75
N HIS A 69 -6.11 12.16 26.10
CA HIS A 69 -7.12 12.94 26.80
C HIS A 69 -8.17 12.10 27.54
N ALA A 70 -8.31 10.81 27.17
CA ALA A 70 -9.18 9.87 27.88
C ALA A 70 -8.56 9.32 29.18
N LEU A 71 -7.27 9.55 29.44
CA LEU A 71 -6.61 9.08 30.65
C LEU A 71 -7.07 9.88 31.89
N PRO A 72 -7.14 9.24 33.07
CA PRO A 72 -7.27 9.97 34.34
C PRO A 72 -6.13 10.99 34.49
N ALA A 73 -6.44 12.18 35.01
CA ALA A 73 -5.51 13.31 35.02
C ALA A 73 -4.15 12.98 35.67
N GLU A 74 -4.14 12.34 36.84
CA GLU A 74 -2.91 11.94 37.54
C GLU A 74 -2.03 11.03 36.68
N ARG A 75 -2.64 10.00 36.08
CA ARG A 75 -1.95 9.08 35.18
C ARG A 75 -1.43 9.78 33.92
N ALA A 76 -2.23 10.68 33.33
CA ALA A 76 -1.82 11.46 32.17
C ALA A 76 -0.59 12.34 32.48
N ILE A 77 -0.55 12.95 33.66
CA ILE A 77 0.58 13.76 34.13
C ILE A 77 1.82 12.88 34.30
N GLU A 78 1.71 11.75 34.98
CA GLU A 78 2.84 10.83 35.22
C GLU A 78 3.41 10.27 33.91
N GLU A 79 2.55 9.76 33.03
CA GLU A 79 2.97 9.21 31.74
C GLU A 79 3.60 10.30 30.85
N MET A 80 3.00 11.49 30.79
CA MET A 80 3.57 12.62 30.03
C MET A 80 4.92 13.07 30.59
N THR A 81 5.05 13.17 31.92
CA THR A 81 6.31 13.56 32.57
C THR A 81 7.40 12.54 32.26
N ALA A 82 7.09 11.24 32.30
CA ALA A 82 8.03 10.19 31.95
C ALA A 82 8.50 10.31 30.49
N VAL A 83 7.57 10.53 29.55
CA VAL A 83 7.88 10.70 28.12
C VAL A 83 8.74 11.95 27.87
N ILE A 84 8.47 13.06 28.56
CA ILE A 84 9.30 14.27 28.44
C ILE A 84 10.72 14.00 28.95
N ARG A 85 10.87 13.30 30.08
CA ARG A 85 12.20 12.91 30.61
C ARG A 85 12.95 11.97 29.67
N ASP A 86 12.26 10.99 29.09
CA ASP A 86 12.83 10.08 28.10
C ASP A 86 13.28 10.86 26.84
N THR A 87 12.50 11.87 26.43
CA THR A 87 12.86 12.77 25.32
C THR A 87 14.08 13.63 25.65
N LEU A 88 14.18 14.15 26.88
CA LEU A 88 15.34 14.92 27.35
C LEU A 88 16.62 14.08 27.37
N ALA A 89 16.53 12.82 27.82
CA ALA A 89 17.64 11.88 27.79
C ALA A 89 18.11 11.61 26.36
N LEU A 90 17.18 11.30 25.44
CA LEU A 90 17.51 11.05 24.04
C LEU A 90 18.07 12.30 23.34
N ALA A 91 17.53 13.47 23.61
CA ALA A 91 18.03 14.72 23.06
C ALA A 91 19.48 14.99 23.53
N ARG A 92 19.80 14.66 24.77
CA ARG A 92 21.16 14.76 25.33
C ARG A 92 22.13 13.81 24.64
N GLU A 93 21.74 12.56 24.45
CA GLU A 93 22.53 11.57 23.71
C GLU A 93 22.86 12.05 22.29
N ARG A 94 21.94 12.79 21.67
CA ARG A 94 22.09 13.35 20.32
C ARG A 94 22.75 14.74 20.27
N GLY A 95 23.30 15.23 21.38
CA GLY A 95 23.95 16.54 21.45
C GLY A 95 23.03 17.75 21.24
N CYS A 96 21.71 17.52 21.26
CA CYS A 96 20.71 18.57 21.12
C CYS A 96 20.57 19.36 22.43
N THR A 97 20.18 20.63 22.32
CA THR A 97 19.91 21.52 23.46
C THR A 97 18.48 22.04 23.45
N THR A 98 17.79 21.93 22.31
CA THR A 98 16.39 22.36 22.15
C THR A 98 15.53 21.18 21.75
N ILE A 99 14.36 21.02 22.38
CA ILE A 99 13.34 20.02 22.02
C ILE A 99 12.11 20.76 21.54
N VAL A 100 11.47 20.28 20.48
CA VAL A 100 10.26 20.88 19.92
C VAL A 100 9.14 19.85 19.84
N LEU A 101 8.01 20.16 20.47
CA LEU A 101 6.74 19.45 20.29
C LEU A 101 5.75 20.41 19.62
N SER A 102 5.03 19.96 18.58
CA SER A 102 4.11 20.82 17.83
C SER A 102 2.73 20.20 17.69
N ASN A 103 1.77 20.69 18.47
CA ASN A 103 0.42 20.14 18.48
C ASN A 103 -0.62 21.19 18.90
N GLU A 104 -1.49 21.56 17.96
CA GLU A 104 -2.48 22.64 18.11
C GLU A 104 -3.55 22.36 19.16
N THR A 105 -3.85 21.09 19.40
CA THR A 105 -4.91 20.68 20.35
C THR A 105 -4.54 20.99 21.80
N LEU A 106 -3.24 21.10 22.09
CA LEU A 106 -2.70 21.41 23.41
C LEU A 106 -3.00 22.85 23.84
N LEU A 107 -3.43 23.74 22.93
CA LEU A 107 -3.83 25.10 23.32
C LEU A 107 -5.05 25.08 24.24
N GLY A 108 -6.08 24.30 23.88
CA GLY A 108 -7.36 24.26 24.60
C GLY A 108 -7.50 23.13 25.62
N ARG A 109 -6.65 22.10 25.56
CA ARG A 109 -6.71 20.92 26.43
C ARG A 109 -5.34 20.64 27.06
N SER A 110 -4.84 21.60 27.82
CA SER A 110 -3.43 21.68 28.23
C SER A 110 -3.10 21.11 29.62
N GLY A 111 -4.07 20.87 30.49
CA GLY A 111 -3.85 20.63 31.93
C GLY A 111 -2.73 19.64 32.26
N PRO A 112 -2.84 18.36 31.86
CA PRO A 112 -1.78 17.37 32.13
C PRO A 112 -0.42 17.70 31.51
N MET A 113 -0.39 18.36 30.34
CA MET A 113 0.84 18.76 29.66
C MET A 113 1.55 19.90 30.42
N ILE A 114 0.79 20.92 30.84
CA ILE A 114 1.33 22.06 31.60
C ILE A 114 1.95 21.58 32.90
N GLU A 115 1.24 20.72 33.64
CA GLU A 115 1.73 20.18 34.91
C GLU A 115 3.00 19.33 34.71
N ALA A 116 3.04 18.49 33.67
CA ALA A 116 4.24 17.71 33.34
C ALA A 116 5.44 18.62 32.96
N LEU A 117 5.19 19.69 32.20
CA LEU A 117 6.20 20.69 31.86
C LEU A 117 6.69 21.48 33.09
N ALA A 118 5.80 21.82 34.02
CA ALA A 118 6.15 22.51 35.26
C ALA A 118 7.09 21.66 36.12
N ARG A 119 6.82 20.36 36.24
CA ARG A 119 7.70 19.41 36.96
C ARG A 119 9.10 19.35 36.38
N VAL A 120 9.25 19.28 35.06
CA VAL A 120 10.59 19.28 34.44
C VAL A 120 11.24 20.65 34.44
N ALA A 121 10.46 21.74 34.56
CA ALA A 121 11.01 23.08 34.73
C ALA A 121 11.66 23.26 36.12
N GLU A 122 11.08 22.66 37.17
CA GLU A 122 11.71 22.57 38.50
C GLU A 122 13.02 21.78 38.48
N GLU A 123 13.15 20.84 37.53
CA GLU A 123 14.38 20.12 37.25
C GLU A 123 15.38 20.98 36.45
N GLY A 124 15.09 22.24 36.07
CA GLY A 124 16.05 23.11 35.38
C GLY A 124 15.95 23.07 33.85
N VAL A 125 14.86 22.55 33.29
CA VAL A 125 14.53 22.69 31.86
C VAL A 125 13.85 24.04 31.61
N THR A 126 14.35 24.82 30.66
CA THR A 126 13.70 26.07 30.24
C THR A 126 12.51 25.74 29.35
N VAL A 127 11.28 25.98 29.80
CA VAL A 127 10.07 25.74 29.01
C VAL A 127 9.65 27.01 28.27
N LYS A 128 9.40 26.91 26.96
CA LYS A 128 9.01 28.02 26.09
C LYS A 128 7.75 27.66 25.28
N PRO A 129 6.54 27.97 25.78
CA PRO A 129 5.32 27.81 24.99
C PRO A 129 5.29 28.83 23.84
N VAL A 130 4.96 28.40 22.63
CA VAL A 130 4.88 29.26 21.44
C VAL A 130 3.49 29.13 20.81
N ALA A 131 2.80 30.24 20.61
CA ALA A 131 1.49 30.27 19.98
C ALA A 131 1.41 31.34 18.88
N TYR A 132 0.90 30.95 17.71
CA TYR A 132 0.50 31.90 16.67
C TYR A 132 -0.97 32.26 16.86
N VAL A 133 -1.27 33.55 16.84
CA VAL A 133 -2.64 34.09 16.93
C VAL A 133 -2.99 34.86 15.68
N ARG A 134 -4.25 34.77 15.30
CA ARG A 134 -4.82 35.36 14.09
C ARG A 134 -6.02 36.21 14.46
N ARG A 135 -6.31 37.25 13.69
CA ARG A 135 -7.53 38.05 13.85
C ARG A 135 -8.78 37.16 13.79
N HIS A 136 -9.68 37.36 14.75
CA HIS A 136 -10.79 36.45 15.05
C HIS A 136 -11.75 36.23 13.89
N ASP A 137 -12.02 37.28 13.12
CA ASP A 137 -12.90 37.29 11.95
C ASP A 137 -12.28 36.55 10.74
N ALA A 138 -11.01 36.80 10.42
CA ALA A 138 -10.31 36.05 9.37
C ALA A 138 -10.15 34.57 9.75
N TRP A 139 -9.86 34.31 11.02
CA TRP A 139 -9.84 32.96 11.56
C TRP A 139 -11.21 32.29 11.43
N ALA A 140 -12.29 32.96 11.85
CA ALA A 140 -13.65 32.45 11.77
C ALA A 140 -14.07 32.15 10.32
N ARG A 141 -13.75 33.04 9.36
CA ARG A 141 -13.96 32.81 7.93
C ARG A 141 -13.20 31.56 7.46
N SER A 142 -11.90 31.45 7.76
CA SER A 142 -11.08 30.30 7.36
C SER A 142 -11.51 28.98 8.03
N ALA A 143 -11.91 29.04 9.29
CA ALA A 143 -12.38 27.91 10.07
C ALA A 143 -13.76 27.45 9.59
N TYR A 144 -14.64 28.37 9.21
CA TYR A 144 -15.94 28.05 8.62
C TYR A 144 -15.78 27.41 7.23
N LEU A 145 -14.96 27.97 6.35
CA LEU A 145 -14.73 27.36 5.04
C LEU A 145 -14.15 25.94 5.16
N GLN A 146 -13.25 25.72 6.13
CA GLN A 146 -12.68 24.39 6.36
C GLN A 146 -13.63 23.44 7.10
N TRP A 147 -14.19 23.84 8.24
CA TRP A 147 -14.90 22.94 9.17
C TRP A 147 -16.40 23.16 9.22
N GLY A 148 -16.86 24.28 8.65
CA GLY A 148 -18.25 24.61 8.36
C GLY A 148 -18.74 23.99 7.05
N LEU A 149 -17.92 24.11 5.99
CA LEU A 149 -18.25 23.67 4.63
C LEU A 149 -17.44 22.43 4.20
N ARG A 150 -16.12 22.56 3.97
CA ARG A 150 -15.29 21.52 3.32
C ARG A 150 -15.21 20.18 4.08
N HIS A 151 -14.84 20.23 5.35
CA HIS A 151 -14.64 19.12 6.27
C HIS A 151 -15.57 19.30 7.46
N LYS A 152 -16.87 19.35 7.16
CA LYS A 152 -17.93 19.53 8.14
C LYS A 152 -17.73 18.65 9.39
N THR A 153 -17.40 19.26 10.52
CA THR A 153 -17.08 18.54 11.77
C THR A 153 -18.31 18.34 12.67
N TYR A 154 -19.53 18.42 12.13
CA TYR A 154 -20.79 18.36 12.86
C TYR A 154 -21.88 17.63 12.07
N GLU A 155 -22.79 16.97 12.78
CA GLU A 155 -23.91 16.22 12.20
C GLU A 155 -25.08 17.14 11.79
N GLY A 156 -25.96 16.65 10.90
CA GLY A 156 -27.12 17.40 10.38
C GLY A 156 -26.85 18.12 9.04
N PRO A 157 -27.67 19.07 8.58
CA PRO A 157 -27.46 19.89 7.36
C PRO A 157 -26.35 20.95 7.51
N ILE A 158 -25.84 21.50 6.40
CA ILE A 158 -24.84 22.60 6.47
C ILE A 158 -25.49 23.75 7.22
N ARG A 159 -24.78 24.24 8.23
CA ARG A 159 -25.17 25.45 8.95
C ARG A 159 -24.61 26.63 8.19
N ASN A 160 -25.43 27.64 7.95
CA ASN A 160 -24.93 28.93 7.48
C ASN A 160 -23.94 29.50 8.53
N PHE A 161 -23.20 30.54 8.14
CA PHE A 161 -22.15 31.08 9.01
C PHE A 161 -22.65 31.49 10.40
N GLU A 162 -23.84 32.09 10.50
CA GLU A 162 -24.45 32.51 11.76
C GLU A 162 -24.77 31.32 12.68
N GLN A 163 -25.43 30.29 12.16
CA GLN A 163 -25.75 29.06 12.89
C GLN A 163 -24.48 28.30 13.33
N TRP A 164 -23.41 28.40 12.55
CA TRP A 164 -22.13 27.75 12.86
C TRP A 164 -21.32 28.51 13.91
N SER A 165 -21.29 29.85 13.81
CA SER A 165 -20.53 30.73 14.70
C SER A 165 -21.19 30.89 16.06
N GLY A 166 -22.52 30.98 16.15
CA GLY A 166 -23.26 31.22 17.39
C GLY A 166 -23.11 30.14 18.48
N ARG A 167 -22.41 29.03 18.22
CA ARG A 167 -22.15 27.96 19.20
C ARG A 167 -20.66 27.79 19.55
N ARG A 168 -19.78 28.65 19.03
CA ARG A 168 -18.32 28.51 19.17
C ARG A 168 -17.75 29.59 20.08
N ASP A 169 -16.80 29.16 20.91
CA ASP A 169 -15.94 30.07 21.65
C ASP A 169 -14.77 30.50 20.76
N PHE A 170 -14.72 31.80 20.48
CA PHE A 170 -13.65 32.45 19.72
C PHE A 170 -12.59 33.07 20.64
N GLY A 171 -12.74 33.02 21.97
CA GLY A 171 -11.80 33.61 22.91
C GLY A 171 -10.47 32.86 22.97
N ILE A 172 -9.45 33.38 22.28
CA ILE A 172 -8.11 32.79 22.24
C ILE A 172 -7.37 33.10 23.55
N TYR A 173 -7.55 34.30 24.12
CA TYR A 173 -6.93 34.68 25.39
C TYR A 173 -7.33 33.73 26.52
N ARG A 174 -8.60 33.31 26.55
CA ARG A 174 -9.10 32.33 27.52
C ARG A 174 -8.37 30.98 27.44
N LYS A 175 -8.09 30.50 26.22
CA LYS A 175 -7.33 29.25 26.00
C LYS A 175 -5.85 29.40 26.38
N LEU A 176 -5.27 30.59 26.19
CA LEU A 176 -3.89 30.90 26.61
C LEU A 176 -3.73 31.08 28.12
N GLY A 177 -4.80 31.44 28.84
CA GLY A 177 -4.78 31.71 30.28
C GLY A 177 -4.01 30.69 31.14
N PRO A 178 -4.27 29.37 31.02
CA PRO A 178 -3.52 28.35 31.76
C PRO A 178 -2.01 28.34 31.45
N TRP A 179 -1.61 28.61 30.21
CA TRP A 179 -0.21 28.68 29.80
C TRP A 179 0.48 29.92 30.38
N LEU A 180 -0.20 31.07 30.35
CA LEU A 180 0.30 32.32 30.94
C LEU A 180 0.44 32.23 32.46
N ALA A 181 -0.46 31.51 33.13
CA ALA A 181 -0.42 31.32 34.57
C ALA A 181 0.73 30.40 35.01
N ALA A 182 1.01 29.34 34.26
CA ALA A 182 2.05 28.37 34.60
C ALA A 182 3.46 28.82 34.19
N PHE A 183 3.58 29.59 33.10
CA PHE A 183 4.86 30.03 32.55
C PHE A 183 4.85 31.55 32.30
N PRO A 184 4.77 32.37 33.36
CA PRO A 184 4.82 33.83 33.21
C PRO A 184 6.11 34.24 32.50
N ASP A 185 6.02 35.21 31.61
CA ASP A 185 7.14 35.77 30.82
C ASP A 185 7.86 34.81 29.84
N ALA A 186 7.52 33.52 29.81
CA ALA A 186 8.12 32.53 28.90
C ALA A 186 7.25 32.19 27.67
N VAL A 187 5.98 32.57 27.67
CA VAL A 187 5.07 32.37 26.52
C VAL A 187 5.42 33.34 25.39
N VAL A 188 5.74 32.81 24.21
CA VAL A 188 5.98 33.58 23.00
C VAL A 188 4.74 33.59 22.12
N LEU A 189 4.15 34.77 21.94
CA LEU A 189 2.99 34.99 21.12
C LEU A 189 3.41 35.63 19.78
N ARG A 190 2.93 35.09 18.65
CA ARG A 190 3.24 35.59 17.30
C ARG A 190 1.97 36.00 16.57
N ASN A 191 2.01 37.13 15.87
CA ASN A 191 0.90 37.57 15.02
C ASN A 191 1.00 36.89 13.64
N PHE A 192 0.12 35.91 13.40
CA PHE A 192 0.08 35.16 12.14
C PHE A 192 -0.21 36.04 10.92
N ASP A 193 -1.07 37.06 11.06
CA ASP A 193 -1.45 37.90 9.92
C ASP A 193 -0.31 38.84 9.49
N ALA A 194 0.66 39.09 10.36
CA ALA A 194 1.84 39.93 10.07
C ALA A 194 3.06 39.14 9.58
N VAL A 195 3.01 37.80 9.62
CA VAL A 195 4.13 36.93 9.25
C VAL A 195 3.92 36.36 7.84
N PRO A 196 4.88 36.56 6.89
CA PRO A 196 4.74 36.06 5.52
C PRO A 196 4.70 34.52 5.42
N ASP A 197 5.48 33.83 6.26
CA ASP A 197 5.54 32.37 6.34
C ASP A 197 5.74 31.93 7.80
N ALA A 198 4.70 31.32 8.38
CA ALA A 198 4.72 30.87 9.76
C ALA A 198 5.77 29.77 10.04
N ALA A 199 6.16 28.97 9.05
CA ALA A 199 7.21 27.97 9.21
C ALA A 199 8.59 28.61 9.30
N LEU A 200 8.85 29.67 8.53
CA LEU A 200 10.12 30.41 8.59
C LEU A 200 10.24 31.20 9.90
N ASP A 201 9.20 31.93 10.30
CA ASP A 201 9.19 32.66 11.58
C ASP A 201 9.34 31.70 12.77
N PHE A 202 8.75 30.50 12.71
CA PHE A 202 8.91 29.52 13.78
C PHE A 202 10.37 29.01 13.87
N MET A 203 11.07 28.85 12.75
CA MET A 203 12.51 28.53 12.76
C MET A 203 13.34 29.65 13.40
N GLU A 204 12.97 30.91 13.16
CA GLU A 204 13.61 32.06 13.83
C GLU A 204 13.36 32.05 15.34
N VAL A 205 12.17 31.66 15.82
CA VAL A 205 11.87 31.47 17.25
C VAL A 205 12.79 30.43 17.90
N LEU A 206 13.22 29.43 17.13
CA LEU A 206 14.17 28.38 17.53
C LEU A 206 15.64 28.82 17.41
N GLY A 207 15.93 30.01 16.89
CA GLY A 207 17.29 30.51 16.67
C GLY A 207 17.97 29.95 15.42
N VAL A 208 17.20 29.39 14.48
CA VAL A 208 17.70 28.84 13.21
C VAL A 208 17.59 29.90 12.11
N LYS A 209 18.70 30.18 11.40
CA LYS A 209 18.73 31.19 10.32
C LYS A 209 18.01 30.69 9.06
N ALA A 210 17.35 31.60 8.34
CA ALA A 210 16.58 31.28 7.12
C ALA A 210 17.44 30.62 6.01
N GLU A 211 18.71 30.98 5.90
CA GLU A 211 19.68 30.44 4.92
C GLU A 211 19.94 28.94 5.08
N ASP A 212 19.67 28.39 6.28
CA ASP A 212 19.88 26.99 6.64
C ASP A 212 18.65 26.10 6.44
N THR A 213 17.56 26.64 5.86
CA THR A 213 16.24 26.00 5.78
C THR A 213 15.67 25.96 4.37
N ARG A 214 14.97 24.88 4.01
CA ARG A 214 14.16 24.78 2.79
C ARG A 214 12.69 24.65 3.15
N THR A 215 11.84 25.58 2.74
CA THR A 215 10.40 25.48 2.95
C THR A 215 9.75 24.60 1.88
N VAL A 216 9.06 23.54 2.30
CA VAL A 216 8.16 22.79 1.43
C VAL A 216 6.79 23.46 1.50
N ARG A 217 6.36 24.12 0.42
CA ARG A 217 4.97 24.58 0.31
C ARG A 217 4.06 23.35 0.27
N ALA A 218 3.34 23.13 1.36
CA ALA A 218 2.50 21.97 1.50
C ALA A 218 1.02 22.33 1.41
N ASN A 219 0.39 21.83 0.35
CA ASN A 219 -1.05 21.80 0.09
C ASN A 219 -1.71 23.16 -0.04
N GLU A 220 -1.79 23.62 -1.30
CA GLU A 220 -2.81 24.59 -1.68
C GLU A 220 -4.20 24.03 -1.33
N THR A 221 -5.02 24.90 -0.77
CA THR A 221 -6.43 24.60 -0.57
C THR A 221 -7.04 24.48 -1.96
N PRO A 222 -7.64 23.33 -2.32
CA PRO A 222 -8.36 23.25 -3.58
C PRO A 222 -9.36 24.38 -3.66
N ALA A 223 -9.56 24.85 -4.87
CA ALA A 223 -10.49 25.93 -5.13
C ALA A 223 -11.88 25.56 -4.57
N TYR A 224 -12.65 26.58 -4.14
CA TYR A 224 -13.87 26.40 -3.34
C TYR A 224 -14.92 25.48 -4.00
N GLU A 225 -14.83 25.33 -5.31
CA GLU A 225 -15.63 24.47 -6.18
C GLU A 225 -15.42 22.99 -5.85
N GLU A 226 -14.17 22.56 -5.62
CA GLU A 226 -13.87 21.18 -5.19
C GLU A 226 -14.36 20.94 -3.76
N LEU A 227 -14.31 21.98 -2.92
CA LEU A 227 -14.68 21.89 -1.51
C LEU A 227 -16.20 21.75 -1.31
N ALA A 228 -16.99 22.44 -2.14
CA ALA A 228 -18.45 22.36 -2.14
C ALA A 228 -18.95 20.97 -2.56
N LEU A 229 -18.32 20.36 -3.57
CA LEU A 229 -18.64 19.01 -4.03
C LEU A 229 -18.38 17.95 -2.96
N ARG A 230 -17.24 18.07 -2.27
CA ARG A 230 -16.88 17.18 -1.15
C ARG A 230 -17.83 17.32 0.04
N ALA A 231 -18.28 18.52 0.33
CA ALA A 231 -19.20 18.81 1.44
C ALA A 231 -20.57 18.15 1.24
N LEU A 232 -21.10 18.18 0.00
CA LEU A 232 -22.40 17.59 -0.34
C LEU A 232 -22.41 16.06 -0.20
N PHE A 233 -21.34 15.37 -0.63
CA PHE A 233 -21.22 13.92 -0.42
C PHE A 233 -21.24 13.52 1.05
N ASN A 234 -20.40 14.18 1.84
CA ASN A 234 -20.16 13.79 3.22
C ASN A 234 -21.44 13.95 4.05
N HIS A 235 -22.36 14.82 3.63
CA HIS A 235 -23.63 15.07 4.32
C HIS A 235 -24.60 13.87 4.31
N GLY A 236 -24.58 13.02 3.28
CA GLY A 236 -25.47 11.87 3.15
C GLY A 236 -24.99 10.58 3.85
N GLN A 237 -23.81 10.59 4.46
CA GLN A 237 -23.19 9.41 5.05
C GLN A 237 -23.33 9.45 6.58
N ARG A 238 -23.81 8.35 7.18
CA ARG A 238 -24.01 8.23 8.65
C ARG A 238 -22.75 7.78 9.42
N GLU A 239 -21.66 7.43 8.72
CA GLU A 239 -20.38 6.98 9.29
C GLU A 239 -19.23 7.94 8.93
N ARG A 240 -18.05 7.83 9.59
CA ARG A 240 -16.86 8.63 9.25
C ARG A 240 -16.39 8.35 7.81
N VAL A 241 -16.28 9.40 7.00
CA VAL A 241 -15.86 9.35 5.58
C VAL A 241 -14.43 9.90 5.44
N THR A 242 -13.51 9.10 4.90
CA THR A 242 -12.14 9.54 4.60
C THR A 242 -12.06 10.13 3.17
N PRO A 243 -11.07 11.00 2.86
CA PRO A 243 -10.92 11.60 1.53
C PRO A 243 -10.86 10.59 0.37
N ALA A 244 -10.37 9.36 0.64
CA ALA A 244 -10.29 8.28 -0.32
C ALA A 244 -11.68 7.79 -0.80
N ARG A 245 -12.70 7.84 0.06
CA ARG A 245 -14.07 7.33 -0.22
C ARG A 245 -14.86 8.24 -1.15
N PHE A 246 -14.65 9.56 -1.10
CA PHE A 246 -15.26 10.53 -2.03
C PHE A 246 -14.75 10.32 -3.46
N ASN A 247 -13.44 10.18 -3.61
CA ASN A 247 -12.77 10.00 -4.89
C ASN A 247 -13.17 8.66 -5.58
N GLN A 248 -13.72 7.72 -4.80
CA GLN A 248 -14.12 6.40 -5.26
C GLN A 248 -15.60 6.33 -5.71
N LEU A 249 -16.46 7.26 -5.27
CA LEU A 249 -17.92 7.18 -5.39
C LEU A 249 -18.56 8.14 -6.41
N PHE A 250 -18.04 9.35 -6.65
CA PHE A 250 -18.65 10.32 -7.61
C PHE A 250 -17.99 10.33 -8.97
N GLN A 251 -18.21 9.28 -9.72
CA GLN A 251 -18.51 9.59 -11.12
C GLN A 251 -19.87 10.30 -11.09
N THR A 252 -19.97 11.56 -11.52
CA THR A 252 -21.12 12.45 -11.25
C THR A 252 -22.21 12.43 -12.35
N GLN A 253 -23.39 11.92 -12.02
CA GLN A 253 -24.70 12.28 -12.62
C GLN A 253 -25.77 12.00 -11.54
N ALA A 254 -26.39 13.01 -10.90
CA ALA A 254 -27.70 13.66 -11.19
C ALA A 254 -28.85 13.09 -10.31
N MET A 255 -29.55 13.73 -9.35
CA MET A 255 -29.85 15.10 -8.84
C MET A 255 -30.97 15.93 -9.51
N ASP A 256 -31.84 16.55 -8.67
CA ASP A 256 -33.02 17.42 -8.99
C ASP A 256 -33.02 18.75 -8.16
N PHE A 257 -33.63 19.83 -8.71
CA PHE A 257 -33.32 21.25 -8.57
C PHE A 257 -34.51 22.12 -8.15
N ARG A 258 -34.36 22.95 -7.10
CA ARG A 258 -35.38 23.99 -6.76
C ARG A 258 -34.87 25.38 -6.34
N LEU A 259 -33.56 25.68 -6.44
CA LEU A 259 -33.00 27.04 -6.23
C LEU A 259 -31.72 27.21 -7.09
N PRO A 260 -31.43 28.40 -7.68
CA PRO A 260 -30.17 28.63 -8.39
C PRO A 260 -28.95 28.37 -7.48
N LEU A 261 -28.04 27.49 -7.90
CA LEU A 261 -26.92 26.99 -7.07
C LEU A 261 -26.02 28.12 -6.53
N GLY A 262 -25.79 29.15 -7.34
CA GLY A 262 -25.03 30.34 -6.94
C GLY A 262 -25.68 31.08 -5.78
N GLU A 263 -27.00 31.29 -5.82
CA GLU A 263 -27.75 31.99 -4.76
C GLU A 263 -27.77 31.18 -3.45
N TRP A 264 -27.96 29.87 -3.56
CA TRP A 264 -27.91 28.99 -2.38
C TRP A 264 -26.52 28.99 -1.72
N LEU A 265 -25.45 28.89 -2.51
CA LEU A 265 -24.06 28.88 -2.02
C LEU A 265 -23.68 30.23 -1.40
N GLN A 266 -24.05 31.33 -2.06
CA GLN A 266 -23.83 32.67 -1.55
C GLN A 266 -24.52 32.87 -0.19
N ALA A 267 -25.73 32.34 0.00
CA ALA A 267 -26.45 32.38 1.27
C ALA A 267 -25.79 31.56 2.41
N GLN A 268 -24.85 30.66 2.11
CA GLN A 268 -24.08 29.95 3.13
C GLN A 268 -22.83 30.71 3.58
N LEU A 269 -22.27 31.57 2.73
CA LEU A 269 -21.02 32.28 3.01
C LEU A 269 -21.19 33.39 4.06
N PRO A 270 -20.14 33.72 4.84
CA PRO A 270 -20.20 34.83 5.80
C PRO A 270 -20.37 36.17 5.09
N SER A 271 -21.35 36.97 5.54
CA SER A 271 -21.45 38.38 5.18
C SER A 271 -20.50 39.24 6.01
N ASN A 272 -20.17 40.44 5.51
CA ASN A 272 -19.35 41.40 6.26
C ASN A 272 -19.97 41.83 7.58
N ALA A 273 -21.30 41.97 7.63
CA ALA A 273 -22.01 42.28 8.87
C ALA A 273 -21.79 41.19 9.93
N GLN A 274 -21.84 39.91 9.54
CA GLN A 274 -21.60 38.79 10.44
C GLN A 274 -20.13 38.68 10.88
N LEU A 275 -19.17 38.99 10.00
CA LEU A 275 -17.76 39.02 10.35
C LEU A 275 -17.43 40.19 11.29
N SER A 276 -18.01 41.37 11.04
CA SER A 276 -17.90 42.54 11.92
C SER A 276 -18.46 42.24 13.31
N ALA A 277 -19.63 41.57 13.40
CA ALA A 277 -20.21 41.19 14.68
C ALA A 277 -19.29 40.27 15.51
N ILE A 278 -18.54 39.37 14.88
CA ILE A 278 -17.52 38.55 15.57
C ILE A 278 -16.34 39.41 16.02
N ALA A 279 -15.87 40.31 15.16
CA ALA A 279 -14.78 41.23 15.49
C ALA A 279 -15.14 42.14 16.68
N ASP A 280 -16.39 42.59 16.78
CA ASP A 280 -16.92 43.38 17.89
C ASP A 280 -17.07 42.55 19.17
N HIS A 281 -17.65 41.35 19.05
CA HIS A 281 -17.81 40.43 20.19
C HIS A 281 -16.46 40.00 20.80
N CYS A 282 -15.42 39.90 19.98
CA CYS A 282 -14.07 39.54 20.41
C CYS A 282 -13.18 40.76 20.72
N ALA A 283 -13.74 41.98 20.81
CA ALA A 283 -12.94 43.19 20.99
C ALA A 283 -12.09 43.18 22.27
N ASP A 284 -12.64 42.66 23.37
CA ASP A 284 -11.90 42.51 24.64
C ASP A 284 -10.82 41.45 24.59
N ASP A 285 -11.08 40.32 23.92
CA ASP A 285 -10.09 39.25 23.70
C ASP A 285 -8.93 39.78 22.83
N ARG A 286 -9.24 40.49 21.73
CA ARG A 286 -8.28 41.16 20.86
C ARG A 286 -7.45 42.20 21.63
N ARG A 287 -8.06 43.01 22.49
CA ARG A 287 -7.36 44.00 23.31
C ARG A 287 -6.28 43.35 24.17
N ARG A 288 -6.64 42.29 24.90
CA ARG A 288 -5.72 41.56 25.78
C ARG A 288 -4.62 40.82 25.00
N LEU A 289 -4.94 40.26 23.84
CA LEU A 289 -3.92 39.67 22.95
C LEU A 289 -2.96 40.73 22.40
N ASN A 290 -3.45 41.92 22.05
CA ASN A 290 -2.62 43.01 21.56
C ASN A 290 -1.69 43.55 22.65
N GLU A 291 -2.14 43.63 23.90
CA GLU A 291 -1.28 43.96 25.03
C GLU A 291 -0.09 42.98 25.13
N LEU A 292 -0.35 41.67 25.01
CA LEU A 292 0.69 40.64 25.02
C LEU A 292 1.60 40.68 23.77
N LEU A 293 1.03 40.87 22.58
CA LEU A 293 1.79 40.97 21.32
C LEU A 293 2.73 42.17 21.35
N VAL A 294 2.24 43.34 21.76
CA VAL A 294 3.03 44.57 21.85
C VAL A 294 4.13 44.43 22.91
N ALA A 295 3.81 43.85 24.08
CA ALA A 295 4.82 43.55 25.10
C ALA A 295 5.92 42.60 24.57
N GLY A 296 5.56 41.66 23.70
CA GLY A 296 6.48 40.75 23.00
C GLY A 296 7.13 41.32 21.73
N GLY A 297 6.96 42.61 21.42
CA GLY A 297 7.57 43.25 20.24
C GLY A 297 6.96 42.84 18.89
N GLN A 298 5.72 42.33 18.89
CA GLN A 298 4.98 41.96 17.68
C GLN A 298 3.99 43.05 17.28
N ALA A 299 3.67 43.10 15.98
CA ALA A 299 2.59 43.95 15.48
C ALA A 299 1.24 43.52 16.10
N PRO A 300 0.37 44.47 16.50
CA PRO A 300 -0.95 44.15 17.02
C PRO A 300 -1.85 43.55 15.94
N LEU A 301 -2.86 42.78 16.34
CA LEU A 301 -3.95 42.35 15.47
C LEU A 301 -4.77 43.57 15.04
N GLU A 302 -4.95 43.72 13.73
CA GLU A 302 -5.69 44.83 13.14
C GLU A 302 -7.18 44.79 13.52
N ALA A 303 -7.79 45.97 13.60
CA ALA A 303 -9.22 46.17 13.90
C ALA A 303 -10.01 46.75 12.71
N ASN A 304 -9.38 46.92 11.55
CA ASN A 304 -10.04 47.32 10.31
C ASN A 304 -11.00 46.23 9.79
N MET A 305 -11.93 46.65 8.94
CA MET A 305 -12.84 45.74 8.22
C MET A 305 -12.03 44.78 7.34
N LEU A 306 -12.42 43.51 7.35
CA LEU A 306 -11.82 42.47 6.53
C LEU A 306 -12.16 42.71 5.05
N ASP A 307 -11.16 42.63 4.16
CA ASP A 307 -11.38 42.85 2.72
C ASP A 307 -12.44 41.89 2.15
N GLU A 308 -13.33 42.47 1.33
CA GLU A 308 -14.29 41.74 0.52
C GLU A 308 -13.58 40.88 -0.52
N ARG A 309 -13.93 39.59 -0.59
CA ARG A 309 -13.56 38.74 -1.71
C ARG A 309 -14.77 38.66 -2.65
N PRO A 310 -14.66 39.09 -3.92
CA PRO A 310 -15.76 38.95 -4.86
C PRO A 310 -16.12 37.48 -5.04
N PHE A 311 -17.42 37.17 -4.95
CA PHE A 311 -17.94 35.84 -5.24
C PHE A 311 -18.14 35.73 -6.76
N ASP A 312 -17.11 35.22 -7.43
CA ASP A 312 -17.11 35.03 -8.89
C ASP A 312 -17.50 33.58 -9.22
N PHE A 313 -18.80 33.35 -9.38
CA PHE A 313 -19.37 32.04 -9.69
C PHE A 313 -19.75 31.98 -11.16
N HIS A 314 -19.16 31.03 -11.89
CA HIS A 314 -19.35 30.79 -13.33
C HIS A 314 -20.13 29.49 -13.55
N PRO A 315 -21.48 29.54 -13.63
CA PRO A 315 -22.32 28.35 -13.81
C PRO A 315 -21.92 27.50 -15.01
N GLU A 316 -21.44 28.13 -16.09
CA GLU A 316 -21.05 27.48 -17.33
C GLU A 316 -19.85 26.52 -17.19
N VAL A 317 -18.91 26.80 -16.28
CA VAL A 317 -17.77 25.92 -16.01
C VAL A 317 -18.23 24.66 -15.27
N VAL A 318 -19.15 24.84 -14.33
CA VAL A 318 -19.81 23.73 -13.61
C VAL A 318 -20.63 22.90 -14.58
N MET A 319 -21.42 23.54 -15.45
CA MET A 319 -22.20 22.86 -16.49
C MET A 319 -21.31 22.11 -17.48
N SER A 320 -20.19 22.68 -17.94
CA SER A 320 -19.24 22.02 -18.85
C SER A 320 -18.61 20.78 -18.21
N THR A 321 -18.23 20.89 -16.94
CA THR A 321 -17.65 19.77 -16.19
C THR A 321 -18.69 18.69 -15.92
N LEU A 322 -19.93 19.07 -15.57
CA LEU A 322 -21.06 18.17 -15.48
C LEU A 322 -21.35 17.48 -16.81
N PHE A 323 -21.30 18.18 -17.95
CA PHE A 323 -21.46 17.62 -19.29
C PHE A 323 -20.40 16.58 -19.64
N GLN A 324 -19.13 16.83 -19.31
CA GLN A 324 -18.05 15.87 -19.54
C GLN A 324 -18.22 14.60 -18.71
N ILE A 325 -18.64 14.75 -17.45
CA ILE A 325 -18.87 13.59 -16.60
C ILE A 325 -20.17 12.87 -16.98
N LEU A 326 -21.19 13.62 -17.41
CA LEU A 326 -22.41 13.06 -17.97
C LEU A 326 -22.10 12.20 -19.22
N GLY A 327 -21.23 12.69 -20.12
CA GLY A 327 -20.77 11.94 -21.28
C GLY A 327 -19.96 10.68 -20.92
N SER A 328 -19.15 10.74 -19.87
CA SER A 328 -18.39 9.58 -19.37
C SER A 328 -19.33 8.50 -18.78
N GLN A 329 -20.37 8.92 -18.07
CA GLN A 329 -21.38 8.03 -17.52
C GLN A 329 -22.31 7.44 -18.57
N ALA A 330 -22.76 8.22 -19.55
CA ALA A 330 -23.60 7.72 -20.65
C ALA A 330 -22.92 6.56 -21.38
N LYS A 331 -21.61 6.66 -21.65
CA LYS A 331 -20.83 5.55 -22.25
C LYS A 331 -20.74 4.31 -21.36
N ARG A 332 -20.71 4.47 -20.03
CA ARG A 332 -20.70 3.36 -19.08
C ARG A 332 -22.09 2.74 -18.93
N ILE A 333 -23.15 3.54 -18.94
CA ILE A 333 -24.55 3.09 -18.92
C ILE A 333 -24.85 2.35 -20.23
N GLU A 334 -24.48 2.87 -21.39
CA GLU A 334 -24.68 2.19 -22.68
C GLU A 334 -23.93 0.84 -22.74
N ALA A 335 -22.72 0.76 -22.15
CA ALA A 335 -21.96 -0.48 -22.02
C ALA A 335 -22.61 -1.47 -21.02
N LEU A 336 -23.36 -0.98 -20.04
CA LEU A 336 -24.11 -1.81 -19.09
C LEU A 336 -25.48 -2.23 -19.65
N GLU A 337 -26.18 -1.34 -20.37
CA GLU A 337 -27.45 -1.62 -21.05
C GLU A 337 -27.25 -2.65 -22.16
N LYS A 338 -26.20 -2.55 -22.99
CA LYS A 338 -25.83 -3.60 -23.95
C LYS A 338 -25.50 -4.94 -23.28
N ARG A 339 -25.02 -4.91 -22.03
CA ARG A 339 -24.80 -6.12 -21.22
C ARG A 339 -26.09 -6.66 -20.60
N ILE A 340 -27.11 -5.84 -20.43
CA ILE A 340 -28.44 -6.22 -19.92
C ILE A 340 -29.36 -6.69 -21.06
N GLU A 341 -29.36 -6.04 -22.22
CA GLU A 341 -30.11 -6.45 -23.42
C GLU A 341 -29.61 -7.79 -23.99
N GLY A 342 -28.35 -8.15 -23.72
CA GLY A 342 -27.80 -9.48 -24.01
C GLY A 342 -28.23 -10.59 -23.03
N ILE A 343 -29.01 -10.27 -22.00
CA ILE A 343 -29.61 -11.23 -21.08
C ILE A 343 -31.07 -11.42 -21.51
N PRO A 344 -31.51 -12.61 -21.93
CA PRO A 344 -32.90 -12.80 -22.36
C PRO A 344 -33.86 -12.51 -21.19
N ALA A 345 -34.86 -11.66 -21.41
CA ALA A 345 -35.91 -11.40 -20.44
C ALA A 345 -36.79 -12.65 -20.26
N PRO A 346 -37.20 -13.00 -19.03
CA PRO A 346 -38.16 -14.08 -18.82
C PRO A 346 -39.53 -13.63 -19.32
N GLU A 347 -40.12 -14.39 -20.24
CA GLU A 347 -41.44 -14.10 -20.79
C GLU A 347 -42.49 -14.02 -19.66
N ALA A 348 -43.14 -12.86 -19.55
CA ALA A 348 -44.36 -12.72 -18.77
C ALA A 348 -45.53 -13.36 -19.53
N HIS A 349 -45.75 -14.66 -19.33
CA HIS A 349 -47.02 -15.27 -19.67
C HIS A 349 -48.10 -14.79 -18.70
N SER A 350 -49.00 -13.94 -19.20
CA SER A 350 -50.31 -13.73 -18.59
C SER A 350 -51.12 -15.02 -18.72
N GLY A 351 -51.52 -15.59 -17.59
CA GLY A 351 -52.60 -16.57 -17.52
C GLY A 351 -52.17 -18.02 -17.31
N ALA A 352 -51.97 -18.40 -16.06
CA ALA A 352 -52.75 -19.42 -15.35
C ALA A 352 -52.00 -19.83 -14.09
N SER A 353 -52.70 -19.79 -12.97
CA SER A 353 -52.27 -20.37 -11.70
C SER A 353 -51.90 -21.83 -11.92
N THR A 354 -50.63 -22.19 -11.76
CA THR A 354 -50.23 -23.56 -11.39
C THR A 354 -48.85 -23.53 -10.75
N SER A 355 -48.76 -24.15 -9.58
CA SER A 355 -47.56 -24.43 -8.80
C SER A 355 -46.39 -24.89 -9.68
N ILE A 356 -45.24 -24.25 -9.56
CA ILE A 356 -44.00 -24.79 -10.13
C ILE A 356 -43.42 -25.76 -9.11
N ASP A 357 -43.70 -27.04 -9.37
CA ASP A 357 -43.06 -28.19 -8.77
C ASP A 357 -41.55 -28.21 -9.06
N SER A 358 -40.83 -28.72 -8.08
CA SER A 358 -39.47 -29.23 -8.18
C SER A 358 -39.31 -30.19 -9.36
N ASN A 359 -38.47 -29.84 -10.35
CA ASN A 359 -37.59 -30.71 -11.16
C ASN A 359 -37.30 -30.07 -12.52
N VAL A 360 -36.10 -29.51 -12.70
CA VAL A 360 -35.50 -29.39 -14.04
C VAL A 360 -34.05 -29.85 -13.96
N ALA A 361 -33.85 -31.13 -14.24
CA ALA A 361 -32.60 -31.65 -14.75
C ALA A 361 -32.52 -31.21 -16.21
N GLU A 362 -31.80 -30.13 -16.49
CA GLU A 362 -31.64 -29.62 -17.85
C GLU A 362 -30.46 -30.33 -18.53
N SER A 363 -30.78 -31.27 -19.43
CA SER A 363 -29.83 -31.88 -20.35
C SER A 363 -29.51 -30.89 -21.47
N PHE A 364 -28.44 -30.12 -21.35
CA PHE A 364 -27.83 -29.43 -22.49
C PHE A 364 -26.95 -30.41 -23.25
N ALA A 365 -27.15 -30.52 -24.57
CA ALA A 365 -26.31 -31.33 -25.43
C ALA A 365 -24.85 -30.86 -25.31
N GLN A 366 -24.01 -31.64 -24.64
CA GLN A 366 -22.61 -31.28 -24.42
C GLN A 366 -21.90 -31.09 -25.75
N VAL A 367 -21.24 -29.95 -25.92
CA VAL A 367 -20.25 -29.75 -26.99
C VAL A 367 -19.27 -30.92 -26.94
N ASP A 368 -18.95 -31.50 -28.10
CA ASP A 368 -18.01 -32.60 -28.22
C ASP A 368 -16.72 -32.25 -27.44
N PRO A 369 -16.29 -33.08 -26.46
CA PRO A 369 -15.09 -32.83 -25.68
C PRO A 369 -13.84 -32.54 -26.53
N ALA A 370 -13.72 -33.15 -27.72
CA ALA A 370 -12.61 -32.89 -28.64
C ALA A 370 -12.69 -31.48 -29.23
N VAL A 371 -13.90 -30.99 -29.53
CA VAL A 371 -14.13 -29.62 -30.01
C VAL A 371 -13.82 -28.60 -28.90
N ALA A 372 -14.29 -28.86 -27.68
CA ALA A 372 -14.03 -28.00 -26.52
C ALA A 372 -12.53 -27.92 -26.21
N GLU A 373 -11.82 -29.06 -26.20
CA GLU A 373 -10.37 -29.12 -25.97
C GLU A 373 -9.57 -28.43 -27.08
N ALA A 374 -9.98 -28.56 -28.34
CA ALA A 374 -9.32 -27.89 -29.46
C ALA A 374 -9.55 -26.37 -29.49
N LEU A 375 -10.72 -25.91 -29.03
CA LEU A 375 -11.09 -24.49 -28.96
C LEU A 375 -10.50 -23.79 -27.73
N ALA A 376 -10.59 -24.42 -26.56
CA ALA A 376 -10.12 -23.88 -25.28
C ALA A 376 -9.38 -24.97 -24.47
N PRO A 377 -8.10 -25.27 -24.82
CA PRO A 377 -7.32 -26.33 -24.17
C PRO A 377 -7.21 -26.16 -22.65
N SER A 378 -7.27 -24.92 -22.17
CA SER A 378 -7.21 -24.57 -20.76
C SER A 378 -8.56 -24.12 -20.19
N LEU A 379 -9.68 -24.59 -20.76
CA LEU A 379 -11.03 -24.26 -20.30
C LEU A 379 -11.17 -24.45 -18.79
N GLY A 380 -11.70 -23.44 -18.11
CA GLY A 380 -11.82 -23.43 -16.65
C GLY A 380 -10.58 -22.88 -15.92
N TYR A 381 -9.61 -22.30 -16.65
CA TYR A 381 -8.48 -21.59 -16.07
C TYR A 381 -8.91 -20.51 -15.07
N PHE A 382 -8.17 -20.43 -13.97
CA PHE A 382 -8.09 -19.30 -13.04
C PHE A 382 -6.76 -19.42 -12.30
N GLY A 383 -6.20 -18.28 -11.89
CA GLY A 383 -4.87 -18.23 -11.31
C GLY A 383 -4.83 -18.01 -9.80
N ALA A 384 -3.64 -17.62 -9.34
CA ALA A 384 -3.25 -17.62 -7.94
C ALA A 384 -3.04 -16.21 -7.37
N ASN A 385 -3.37 -15.17 -8.13
CA ASN A 385 -3.29 -13.78 -7.67
C ASN A 385 -4.67 -13.10 -7.80
N ARG A 386 -4.76 -11.84 -7.38
CA ARG A 386 -6.03 -11.10 -7.37
C ARG A 386 -6.53 -10.74 -8.77
N PHE A 387 -5.64 -10.70 -9.76
CA PHE A 387 -5.96 -10.32 -11.13
C PHE A 387 -6.67 -11.46 -11.88
N ASP A 388 -6.37 -12.71 -11.55
CA ASP A 388 -6.81 -13.90 -12.28
C ASP A 388 -7.57 -14.94 -11.42
N THR A 389 -7.87 -14.60 -10.15
CA THR A 389 -8.67 -15.45 -9.25
C THR A 389 -10.10 -15.67 -9.77
N LEU A 390 -10.66 -16.85 -9.50
CA LEU A 390 -12.05 -17.14 -9.81
C LEU A 390 -12.95 -16.37 -8.85
N SER A 391 -13.64 -15.36 -9.37
CA SER A 391 -14.59 -14.53 -8.62
C SER A 391 -16.02 -14.85 -9.06
N LEU A 392 -16.87 -15.27 -8.14
CA LEU A 392 -18.22 -15.76 -8.41
C LEU A 392 -19.23 -14.95 -7.60
N PRO A 393 -20.28 -14.38 -8.23
CA PRO A 393 -21.37 -13.75 -7.50
C PRO A 393 -22.15 -14.80 -6.70
N VAL A 394 -22.52 -14.44 -5.48
CA VAL A 394 -23.35 -15.26 -4.60
C VAL A 394 -24.70 -14.55 -4.44
N PRO A 395 -25.83 -15.20 -4.78
CA PRO A 395 -27.12 -14.52 -4.93
C PRO A 395 -27.79 -14.10 -3.61
N GLY A 396 -27.28 -14.54 -2.47
CA GLY A 396 -27.87 -14.27 -1.16
C GLY A 396 -27.22 -15.09 -0.05
N PRO A 397 -27.77 -15.06 1.17
CA PRO A 397 -27.18 -15.75 2.30
C PRO A 397 -27.17 -17.28 2.11
N ILE A 398 -26.05 -17.90 2.51
CA ILE A 398 -25.79 -19.33 2.30
C ILE A 398 -25.60 -20.08 3.63
N ARG A 399 -25.95 -21.36 3.65
CA ARG A 399 -25.73 -22.30 4.76
C ARG A 399 -24.63 -23.31 4.50
N GLU A 400 -24.36 -23.62 3.23
CA GLU A 400 -23.28 -24.53 2.84
C GLU A 400 -22.59 -23.98 1.59
N LEU A 401 -21.28 -24.18 1.51
CA LEU A 401 -20.48 -24.01 0.31
C LEU A 401 -19.72 -25.31 0.05
N ARG A 402 -19.74 -25.77 -1.21
CA ARG A 402 -19.07 -26.99 -1.66
C ARG A 402 -18.23 -26.73 -2.90
N LEU A 403 -17.02 -27.27 -2.87
CA LEU A 403 -16.07 -27.34 -3.98
C LEU A 403 -15.87 -28.80 -4.35
N THR A 404 -15.89 -29.13 -5.63
CA THR A 404 -15.68 -30.51 -6.10
C THR A 404 -14.94 -30.48 -7.43
N VAL A 405 -13.95 -31.33 -7.63
CA VAL A 405 -13.35 -31.52 -8.96
C VAL A 405 -14.05 -32.67 -9.65
N GLU A 406 -14.79 -32.37 -10.73
CA GLU A 406 -15.49 -33.40 -11.51
C GLU A 406 -14.50 -34.16 -12.40
N ALA A 407 -14.23 -35.42 -12.09
CA ALA A 407 -13.35 -36.28 -12.87
C ALA A 407 -13.71 -37.77 -12.75
N ASP A 408 -13.61 -38.50 -13.85
CA ASP A 408 -13.84 -39.95 -13.90
C ASP A 408 -12.63 -40.75 -13.39
N LYS A 409 -11.43 -40.18 -13.51
CA LYS A 409 -10.18 -40.76 -13.02
C LYS A 409 -9.79 -40.13 -11.67
N PRO A 410 -9.05 -40.86 -10.81
CA PRO A 410 -8.50 -40.30 -9.60
C PRO A 410 -7.73 -39.00 -9.88
N THR A 411 -8.12 -37.94 -9.18
CA THR A 411 -7.54 -36.59 -9.28
C THR A 411 -7.41 -35.98 -7.88
N PHE A 412 -7.01 -34.73 -7.81
CA PHE A 412 -6.80 -34.01 -6.56
C PHE A 412 -7.62 -32.72 -6.54
N LEU A 413 -8.21 -32.40 -5.38
CA LEU A 413 -8.60 -31.03 -5.06
C LEU A 413 -7.41 -30.35 -4.40
N ASN A 414 -6.86 -29.33 -5.07
CA ASN A 414 -5.67 -28.64 -4.61
C ASN A 414 -5.78 -27.15 -4.91
N LEU A 415 -6.10 -26.38 -3.88
CA LEU A 415 -6.41 -24.95 -3.96
C LEU A 415 -5.60 -24.19 -2.91
N ARG A 416 -5.31 -22.92 -3.18
CA ARG A 416 -4.44 -22.10 -2.32
C ARG A 416 -5.22 -21.34 -1.24
N LYS A 417 -6.34 -20.73 -1.62
CA LYS A 417 -7.08 -19.83 -0.74
C LYS A 417 -8.53 -19.71 -1.19
N LEU A 418 -9.40 -19.42 -0.24
CA LEU A 418 -10.78 -19.01 -0.47
C LEU A 418 -11.11 -17.78 0.38
N GLU A 419 -11.89 -16.85 -0.18
CA GLU A 419 -12.43 -15.68 0.53
C GLU A 419 -13.93 -15.54 0.24
N LEU A 420 -14.68 -15.23 1.29
CA LEU A 420 -16.09 -14.88 1.21
C LEU A 420 -16.20 -13.37 1.44
N LEU A 421 -16.95 -12.67 0.59
CA LEU A 421 -17.05 -11.22 0.65
C LEU A 421 -18.51 -10.75 0.72
N CYS A 422 -18.73 -9.68 1.48
CA CYS A 422 -19.99 -8.95 1.52
C CYS A 422 -19.68 -7.45 1.47
N GLY A 423 -20.33 -6.73 0.55
CA GLY A 423 -20.02 -5.31 0.30
C GLY A 423 -18.54 -5.03 0.01
N GLY A 424 -17.84 -5.98 -0.63
CA GLY A 424 -16.42 -5.89 -0.98
C GLY A 424 -15.42 -6.09 0.18
N LYS A 425 -15.90 -6.42 1.38
CA LYS A 425 -15.06 -6.75 2.54
C LYS A 425 -15.05 -8.25 2.79
N VAL A 426 -13.91 -8.80 3.16
CA VAL A 426 -13.79 -10.21 3.57
C VAL A 426 -14.62 -10.43 4.83
N VAL A 427 -15.51 -11.41 4.78
CA VAL A 427 -16.35 -11.82 5.90
C VAL A 427 -15.51 -12.70 6.83
N GLY A 428 -15.39 -12.27 8.09
CA GLY A 428 -14.75 -13.08 9.11
C GLY A 428 -15.63 -14.27 9.47
N VAL A 429 -15.09 -15.49 9.32
CA VAL A 429 -15.77 -16.72 9.70
C VAL A 429 -15.12 -17.25 10.98
N ASP A 430 -15.91 -17.35 12.04
CA ASP A 430 -15.49 -17.95 13.31
C ASP A 430 -15.38 -19.46 13.13
N ALA A 431 -14.16 -20.00 13.30
CA ALA A 431 -13.88 -21.43 13.18
C ALA A 431 -14.71 -22.28 14.16
N ALA A 432 -15.16 -21.72 15.28
CA ALA A 432 -16.01 -22.41 16.25
C ALA A 432 -17.48 -22.51 15.82
N ARG A 433 -17.89 -21.82 14.74
CA ARG A 433 -19.28 -21.75 14.25
C ARG A 433 -19.45 -22.31 12.84
N VAL A 434 -18.47 -23.09 12.39
CA VAL A 434 -18.50 -23.73 11.08
C VAL A 434 -18.01 -25.17 11.18
N ALA A 435 -18.64 -26.04 10.40
CA ALA A 435 -18.14 -27.38 10.16
C ALA A 435 -17.46 -27.41 8.80
N VAL A 436 -16.13 -27.61 8.80
CA VAL A 436 -15.32 -27.68 7.58
C VAL A 436 -14.83 -29.11 7.39
N GLU A 437 -15.07 -29.67 6.22
CA GLU A 437 -14.76 -31.05 5.89
C GLU A 437 -14.11 -31.13 4.50
N GLN A 438 -13.29 -32.16 4.30
CA GLN A 438 -12.76 -32.52 2.99
C GLN A 438 -12.79 -34.02 2.81
N SER A 439 -12.89 -34.48 1.57
CA SER A 439 -12.99 -35.90 1.22
C SER A 439 -11.80 -36.73 1.71
N SER A 440 -10.60 -36.19 1.58
CA SER A 440 -9.36 -36.81 2.05
C SER A 440 -8.24 -35.76 2.19
N VAL A 441 -7.12 -36.15 2.80
CA VAL A 441 -5.95 -35.28 2.99
C VAL A 441 -4.70 -35.98 2.48
N ALA A 442 -3.89 -35.30 1.67
CA ALA A 442 -2.56 -35.76 1.28
C ALA A 442 -1.49 -35.17 2.22
N GLY A 443 -0.64 -36.02 2.79
CA GLY A 443 0.48 -35.58 3.63
C GLY A 443 0.03 -35.16 5.04
N ASP A 444 0.65 -34.11 5.58
CA ASP A 444 0.39 -33.62 6.94
C ASP A 444 -0.91 -32.81 7.02
N GLU A 445 -1.86 -33.29 7.81
CA GLU A 445 -3.16 -32.65 8.03
C GLU A 445 -3.06 -31.28 8.72
N ARG A 446 -1.99 -31.00 9.46
CA ARG A 446 -1.76 -29.67 10.04
C ARG A 446 -1.46 -28.62 8.98
N VAL A 447 -0.99 -29.04 7.80
CA VAL A 447 -0.67 -28.16 6.68
C VAL A 447 -1.80 -28.14 5.66
N ASN A 448 -2.36 -29.31 5.33
CA ASN A 448 -3.34 -29.49 4.24
C ASN A 448 -4.77 -29.75 4.73
N GLY A 449 -5.05 -29.55 6.02
CA GLY A 449 -6.36 -29.82 6.63
C GLY A 449 -7.46 -28.91 6.10
N ALA A 450 -8.73 -29.30 6.30
CA ALA A 450 -9.86 -28.64 5.66
C ALA A 450 -9.96 -27.13 6.00
N HIS A 451 -9.61 -26.71 7.21
CA HIS A 451 -9.61 -25.29 7.60
C HIS A 451 -8.51 -24.45 6.91
N ALA A 452 -7.44 -25.07 6.39
CA ALA A 452 -6.30 -24.37 5.81
C ALA A 452 -6.68 -23.53 4.58
N LEU A 453 -7.72 -23.93 3.83
CA LEU A 453 -8.21 -23.18 2.67
C LEU A 453 -8.73 -21.79 3.05
N MET A 454 -9.45 -21.67 4.17
CA MET A 454 -10.07 -20.42 4.63
C MET A 454 -9.05 -19.44 5.23
N HIS A 455 -7.93 -19.94 5.74
CA HIS A 455 -6.84 -19.13 6.29
C HIS A 455 -5.71 -18.88 5.28
N GLY A 456 -5.83 -19.38 4.04
CA GLY A 456 -4.88 -19.15 2.95
C GLY A 456 -3.59 -19.97 3.03
N ALA A 457 -3.59 -21.07 3.79
CA ALA A 457 -2.51 -22.05 3.83
C ALA A 457 -2.64 -23.13 2.72
N GLY A 458 -3.83 -23.27 2.13
CA GLY A 458 -4.11 -24.18 1.01
C GLY A 458 -4.53 -25.58 1.44
N ILE A 459 -5.12 -26.34 0.53
CA ILE A 459 -5.55 -27.73 0.75
C ILE A 459 -4.98 -28.66 -0.31
N HIS A 460 -4.86 -29.95 0.03
CA HIS A 460 -4.49 -31.00 -0.90
C HIS A 460 -5.18 -32.31 -0.51
N SER A 461 -6.13 -32.77 -1.32
CA SER A 461 -6.74 -34.10 -1.15
C SER A 461 -5.78 -35.22 -1.56
N ALA A 462 -6.03 -36.46 -1.15
CA ALA A 462 -5.41 -37.62 -1.80
C ALA A 462 -5.92 -37.77 -3.25
N ALA A 463 -5.28 -38.65 -4.01
CA ALA A 463 -5.73 -39.01 -5.35
C ALA A 463 -7.00 -39.85 -5.25
N GLU A 464 -8.15 -39.30 -5.63
CA GLU A 464 -9.45 -39.96 -5.52
C GLU A 464 -10.41 -39.49 -6.61
N GLN A 465 -11.51 -40.23 -6.81
CA GLN A 465 -12.56 -39.79 -7.73
C GLN A 465 -13.39 -38.71 -7.05
N GLN A 466 -13.68 -37.63 -7.77
CA GLN A 466 -14.56 -36.56 -7.31
C GLN A 466 -14.15 -35.93 -5.95
N PRO A 467 -12.88 -35.54 -5.74
CA PRO A 467 -12.45 -34.97 -4.47
C PRO A 467 -13.20 -33.68 -4.17
N TRP A 468 -13.57 -33.47 -2.91
CA TRP A 468 -14.41 -32.36 -2.49
C TRP A 468 -13.97 -31.71 -1.18
N TRP A 469 -14.36 -30.46 -1.04
CA TRP A 469 -14.24 -29.67 0.18
C TRP A 469 -15.57 -29.00 0.46
N ARG A 470 -15.95 -28.90 1.74
CA ARG A 470 -17.24 -28.37 2.17
C ARG A 470 -17.09 -27.54 3.44
N VAL A 471 -17.83 -26.44 3.51
CA VAL A 471 -18.08 -25.72 4.77
C VAL A 471 -19.58 -25.55 4.98
N ARG A 472 -20.03 -25.82 6.20
CA ARG A 472 -21.38 -25.52 6.69
C ARG A 472 -21.33 -24.47 7.77
N PHE A 473 -22.29 -23.55 7.74
CA PHE A 473 -22.41 -22.45 8.68
C PHE A 473 -23.55 -22.70 9.66
N ASP A 474 -23.30 -22.55 10.96
CA ASP A 474 -24.32 -22.74 12.00
C ASP A 474 -25.48 -21.74 11.87
N SER A 475 -25.18 -20.54 11.34
CA SER A 475 -26.15 -19.52 10.98
C SER A 475 -25.93 -19.08 9.53
N PRO A 476 -26.99 -18.78 8.75
CA PRO A 476 -26.86 -18.25 7.41
C PRO A 476 -25.85 -17.12 7.31
N LEU A 477 -24.89 -17.26 6.40
CA LEU A 477 -23.84 -16.27 6.17
C LEU A 477 -24.22 -15.38 4.99
N GLN A 478 -24.33 -14.08 5.21
CA GLN A 478 -24.51 -13.11 4.12
C GLN A 478 -23.21 -13.00 3.32
N VAL A 479 -23.27 -13.39 2.05
CA VAL A 479 -22.15 -13.34 1.09
C VAL A 479 -22.70 -12.87 -0.25
N ASP A 480 -22.01 -11.94 -0.89
CA ASP A 480 -22.38 -11.42 -2.21
C ASP A 480 -21.35 -11.86 -3.28
N GLU A 481 -20.13 -12.22 -2.88
CA GLU A 481 -19.05 -12.67 -3.77
C GLU A 481 -18.19 -13.75 -3.09
N LEU A 482 -17.86 -14.80 -3.84
CA LEU A 482 -16.90 -15.84 -3.49
C LEU A 482 -15.66 -15.70 -4.36
N ARG A 483 -14.47 -15.73 -3.77
CA ARG A 483 -13.20 -15.77 -4.51
C ARG A 483 -12.40 -17.02 -4.19
N ILE A 484 -11.83 -17.64 -5.22
CA ILE A 484 -11.04 -18.87 -5.12
C ILE A 484 -9.70 -18.68 -5.84
N TRP A 485 -8.60 -18.93 -5.13
CA TRP A 485 -7.24 -18.84 -5.66
C TRP A 485 -6.71 -20.23 -5.94
N ASN A 486 -6.22 -20.40 -7.17
CA ASN A 486 -5.59 -21.63 -7.60
C ASN A 486 -4.14 -21.70 -7.08
N ARG A 487 -3.47 -22.82 -7.38
CA ARG A 487 -2.03 -22.95 -7.22
C ARG A 487 -1.28 -21.98 -8.12
N SER A 488 -0.13 -21.51 -7.63
CA SER A 488 0.74 -20.58 -8.36
C SER A 488 1.77 -21.28 -9.27
N ASP A 489 1.63 -22.58 -9.51
CA ASP A 489 2.54 -23.38 -10.34
C ASP A 489 1.76 -24.13 -11.43
N GLY A 490 2.48 -24.88 -12.28
CA GLY A 490 1.88 -25.64 -13.38
C GLY A 490 0.82 -26.69 -12.95
N TRP A 491 0.72 -27.02 -11.65
CA TRP A 491 -0.28 -27.97 -11.15
C TRP A 491 -1.66 -27.35 -10.92
N GLY A 492 -1.83 -26.05 -11.17
CA GLY A 492 -3.15 -25.39 -11.17
C GLY A 492 -4.14 -26.02 -12.17
N CYS A 493 -3.65 -26.77 -13.16
CA CYS A 493 -4.46 -27.55 -14.10
C CYS A 493 -5.42 -28.55 -13.44
N ARG A 494 -5.12 -29.00 -12.21
CA ARG A 494 -5.97 -29.94 -11.44
C ARG A 494 -7.36 -29.39 -11.16
N SER A 495 -7.53 -28.07 -11.19
CA SER A 495 -8.79 -27.37 -10.97
C SER A 495 -9.60 -27.10 -12.25
N LYS A 496 -9.19 -27.64 -13.41
CA LYS A 496 -9.86 -27.45 -14.73
C LYS A 496 -11.37 -27.75 -14.67
N HIS A 497 -11.72 -28.83 -13.97
CA HIS A 497 -13.09 -29.31 -13.83
C HIS A 497 -13.70 -28.97 -12.45
N LEU A 498 -13.27 -27.86 -11.85
CA LEU A 498 -13.84 -27.40 -10.59
C LEU A 498 -15.33 -27.06 -10.76
N LYS A 499 -16.15 -27.64 -9.89
CA LYS A 499 -17.54 -27.29 -9.64
C LYS A 499 -17.64 -26.59 -8.29
N VAL A 500 -18.41 -25.51 -8.26
CA VAL A 500 -18.73 -24.75 -7.05
C VAL A 500 -20.24 -24.73 -6.89
N SER A 501 -20.73 -25.19 -5.74
CA SER A 501 -22.14 -25.09 -5.38
C SER A 501 -22.33 -24.52 -3.97
N VAL A 502 -23.47 -23.87 -3.77
CA VAL A 502 -23.89 -23.34 -2.47
C VAL A 502 -25.28 -23.86 -2.13
N VAL A 503 -25.58 -23.96 -0.84
CA VAL A 503 -26.93 -24.24 -0.35
C VAL A 503 -27.45 -22.98 0.33
N ASP A 504 -28.64 -22.53 -0.06
CA ASP A 504 -29.26 -21.32 0.48
C ASP A 504 -29.93 -21.55 1.85
N VAL A 505 -30.60 -20.52 2.37
CA VAL A 505 -31.32 -20.58 3.65
C VAL A 505 -32.53 -21.51 3.65
N HIS A 506 -33.06 -21.85 2.48
CA HIS A 506 -34.19 -22.76 2.27
C HIS A 506 -33.76 -24.21 2.04
N GLY A 507 -32.45 -24.46 1.93
CA GLY A 507 -31.90 -25.80 1.68
C GLY A 507 -31.80 -26.14 0.19
N ALA A 508 -32.03 -25.18 -0.72
CA ALA A 508 -31.87 -25.41 -2.15
C ALA A 508 -30.39 -25.32 -2.55
N GLU A 509 -29.88 -26.35 -3.23
CA GLU A 509 -28.55 -26.33 -3.82
C GLU A 509 -28.55 -25.57 -5.14
N ARG A 510 -27.58 -24.67 -5.31
CA ARG A 510 -27.35 -23.93 -6.55
C ARG A 510 -25.89 -24.07 -6.98
N VAL A 511 -25.67 -24.46 -8.23
CA VAL A 511 -24.34 -24.48 -8.84
C VAL A 511 -23.99 -23.07 -9.30
N LEU A 512 -22.91 -22.51 -8.77
CA LEU A 512 -22.40 -21.18 -9.13
C LEU A 512 -21.42 -21.24 -10.30
N TYR A 513 -20.67 -22.33 -10.42
CA TYR A 513 -19.64 -22.49 -11.45
C TYR A 513 -19.38 -23.96 -11.76
N ARG A 514 -19.07 -24.25 -13.02
CA ARG A 514 -18.57 -25.55 -13.49
C ARG A 514 -17.56 -25.31 -14.62
N GLY A 515 -16.28 -25.54 -14.35
CA GLY A 515 -15.19 -25.16 -15.25
C GLY A 515 -15.26 -25.80 -16.64
N GLY A 516 -15.56 -27.10 -16.72
CA GLY A 516 -15.69 -27.83 -17.98
C GLY A 516 -17.07 -27.74 -18.65
N SER A 517 -17.95 -26.83 -18.23
CA SER A 517 -19.30 -26.74 -18.80
C SER A 517 -19.35 -25.97 -20.12
N GLN A 518 -20.37 -26.27 -20.92
CA GLN A 518 -20.68 -25.52 -22.14
C GLN A 518 -20.90 -24.02 -21.87
N VAL A 519 -21.58 -23.67 -20.78
CA VAL A 519 -21.78 -22.27 -20.37
C VAL A 519 -20.44 -21.56 -20.16
N THR A 520 -19.47 -22.23 -19.53
CA THR A 520 -18.11 -21.68 -19.35
C THR A 520 -17.38 -21.54 -20.69
N LEU A 521 -17.57 -22.50 -21.62
CA LEU A 521 -16.99 -22.44 -22.96
C LEU A 521 -17.56 -21.27 -23.78
N GLU A 522 -18.87 -21.12 -23.81
CA GLU A 522 -19.56 -20.04 -24.53
C GLU A 522 -19.19 -18.67 -23.96
N GLY A 523 -19.17 -18.53 -22.63
CA GLY A 523 -18.70 -17.31 -21.97
C GLY A 523 -17.23 -16.99 -22.30
N THR A 524 -16.38 -18.02 -22.37
CA THR A 524 -14.98 -17.88 -22.78
C THR A 524 -14.87 -17.42 -24.23
N LEU A 525 -15.62 -18.04 -25.13
CA LEU A 525 -15.65 -17.69 -26.54
C LEU A 525 -16.13 -16.25 -26.76
N ALA A 526 -17.19 -15.84 -26.08
CA ALA A 526 -17.72 -14.48 -26.15
C ALA A 526 -16.72 -13.44 -25.66
N ALA A 527 -16.06 -13.70 -24.52
CA ALA A 527 -15.08 -12.78 -23.95
C ALA A 527 -13.85 -12.62 -24.87
N VAL A 528 -13.36 -13.72 -25.45
CA VAL A 528 -12.19 -13.69 -26.35
C VAL A 528 -12.54 -13.09 -27.71
N ALA A 529 -13.73 -13.36 -28.26
CA ALA A 529 -14.22 -12.70 -29.47
C ALA A 529 -14.28 -11.17 -29.29
N HIS A 530 -14.81 -10.71 -28.15
CA HIS A 530 -14.82 -9.29 -27.79
C HIS A 530 -13.39 -8.71 -27.69
N ALA A 531 -12.47 -9.43 -27.03
CA ALA A 531 -11.06 -9.03 -26.95
C ALA A 531 -10.39 -8.99 -28.32
N ALA A 532 -10.70 -9.91 -29.23
CA ALA A 532 -10.23 -9.93 -30.61
C ALA A 532 -10.87 -8.83 -31.48
N GLY A 533 -11.98 -8.23 -31.03
CA GLY A 533 -12.70 -7.18 -31.78
C GLY A 533 -13.58 -7.73 -32.88
N VAL A 534 -14.02 -8.98 -32.74
CA VAL A 534 -14.93 -9.65 -33.68
C VAL A 534 -16.27 -9.96 -33.02
N GLY A 535 -17.31 -10.17 -33.83
CA GLY A 535 -18.61 -10.63 -33.33
C GLY A 535 -18.55 -12.06 -32.77
N MET A 536 -19.59 -12.46 -32.05
CA MET A 536 -19.68 -13.83 -31.49
C MET A 536 -19.62 -14.86 -32.63
N PRO A 537 -18.59 -15.73 -32.66
CA PRO A 537 -18.47 -16.75 -33.69
C PRO A 537 -19.42 -17.91 -33.43
N VAL A 538 -19.77 -18.63 -34.50
CA VAL A 538 -20.53 -19.88 -34.41
C VAL A 538 -19.64 -20.98 -33.82
N LEU A 539 -20.21 -21.83 -32.96
CA LEU A 539 -19.48 -22.98 -32.43
C LEU A 539 -19.07 -23.92 -33.58
N PRO A 540 -17.79 -24.31 -33.65
CA PRO A 540 -17.25 -25.18 -34.70
C PRO A 540 -17.86 -26.58 -34.64
N GLY A 541 -18.04 -27.22 -35.79
CA GLY A 541 -18.58 -28.58 -35.90
C GLY A 541 -17.53 -29.67 -35.76
N SER A 542 -16.23 -29.32 -35.81
CA SER A 542 -15.12 -30.25 -35.68
C SER A 542 -13.94 -29.65 -34.91
N ALA A 543 -13.06 -30.51 -34.39
CA ALA A 543 -11.85 -30.09 -33.68
C ALA A 543 -10.89 -29.26 -34.57
N ALA A 544 -10.82 -29.54 -35.87
CA ALA A 544 -9.97 -28.79 -36.81
C ALA A 544 -10.50 -27.37 -37.06
N GLU A 545 -11.83 -27.21 -37.19
CA GLU A 545 -12.47 -25.90 -37.25
C GLU A 545 -12.28 -25.13 -35.94
N ALA A 546 -12.37 -25.80 -34.80
CA ALA A 546 -12.13 -25.23 -33.50
C ALA A 546 -10.72 -24.68 -33.31
N GLU A 547 -9.70 -25.45 -33.71
CA GLU A 547 -8.31 -25.00 -33.66
C GLU A 547 -8.08 -23.79 -34.59
N THR A 548 -8.69 -23.80 -35.78
CA THR A 548 -8.61 -22.68 -36.74
C THR A 548 -9.24 -21.41 -36.16
N LEU A 549 -10.43 -21.53 -35.56
CA LEU A 549 -11.11 -20.43 -34.90
C LEU A 549 -10.29 -19.90 -33.72
N ARG A 550 -9.78 -20.79 -32.85
CA ARG A 550 -8.92 -20.44 -31.72
C ARG A 550 -7.71 -19.61 -32.16
N ARG A 551 -6.98 -20.07 -33.19
CA ARG A 551 -5.83 -19.35 -33.75
C ARG A 551 -6.21 -17.98 -34.28
N SER A 552 -7.31 -17.88 -35.03
CA SER A 552 -7.80 -16.62 -35.57
C SER A 552 -8.16 -15.61 -34.46
N LEU A 553 -8.84 -16.07 -33.41
CA LEU A 553 -9.19 -15.24 -32.26
C LEU A 553 -7.95 -14.74 -31.51
N LEU A 554 -7.00 -15.62 -31.22
CA LEU A 554 -5.76 -15.26 -30.53
C LEU A 554 -4.88 -14.30 -31.35
N ALA A 555 -4.83 -14.47 -32.67
CA ALA A 555 -4.17 -13.53 -33.58
C ALA A 555 -4.83 -12.14 -33.55
N GLY A 556 -6.17 -12.08 -33.49
CA GLY A 556 -6.92 -10.84 -33.31
C GLY A 556 -6.59 -10.14 -31.98
N VAL A 557 -6.55 -10.91 -30.88
CA VAL A 557 -6.16 -10.38 -29.55
C VAL A 557 -4.71 -9.87 -29.59
N ALA A 558 -3.76 -10.66 -30.11
CA ALA A 558 -2.35 -10.28 -30.21
C ALA A 558 -2.15 -9.00 -31.03
N THR A 559 -2.84 -8.89 -32.17
CA THR A 559 -2.81 -7.70 -33.02
C THR A 559 -3.29 -6.47 -32.27
N ARG A 560 -4.39 -6.61 -31.51
CA ARG A 560 -4.95 -5.48 -30.75
C ARG A 560 -4.05 -5.05 -29.60
N ILE A 561 -3.45 -6.01 -28.87
CA ILE A 561 -2.43 -5.74 -27.83
C ILE A 561 -1.26 -4.92 -28.40
N ARG A 562 -0.83 -5.24 -29.63
CA ARG A 562 0.27 -4.57 -30.33
C ARG A 562 -0.12 -3.26 -31.03
N SER A 563 -1.37 -2.79 -30.99
CA SER A 563 -1.86 -1.69 -31.85
C SER A 563 -2.10 -0.33 -31.17
N GLU A 564 -1.52 -0.07 -30.00
CA GLU A 564 -1.61 1.18 -29.20
C GLU A 564 -3.02 1.61 -28.72
N LYS A 565 -4.10 0.97 -29.18
CA LYS A 565 -5.50 1.40 -28.91
C LYS A 565 -6.24 0.59 -27.84
N MET A 566 -5.64 -0.48 -27.33
CA MET A 566 -6.29 -1.37 -26.38
C MET A 566 -5.65 -1.23 -25.00
N ASP A 567 -6.47 -0.91 -24.00
CA ASP A 567 -6.07 -1.07 -22.61
C ASP A 567 -5.99 -2.56 -22.29
N VAL A 568 -4.75 -3.08 -22.25
CA VAL A 568 -4.46 -4.48 -21.94
C VAL A 568 -5.03 -4.92 -20.58
N THR A 569 -5.29 -4.00 -19.63
CA THR A 569 -5.88 -4.35 -18.33
C THR A 569 -7.40 -4.59 -18.39
N SER A 570 -8.03 -4.22 -19.50
CA SER A 570 -9.48 -4.40 -19.72
C SER A 570 -9.87 -5.76 -20.34
N ILE A 571 -8.88 -6.55 -20.78
CA ILE A 571 -9.10 -7.88 -21.37
C ILE A 571 -9.57 -8.85 -20.27
N ASP A 572 -10.57 -9.69 -20.57
CA ASP A 572 -10.89 -10.85 -19.72
C ASP A 572 -9.80 -11.91 -19.90
N TRP A 573 -8.76 -11.76 -19.09
CA TRP A 573 -7.59 -12.61 -19.18
C TRP A 573 -7.83 -14.04 -18.71
N ARG A 574 -8.81 -14.26 -17.83
CA ARG A 574 -9.14 -15.62 -17.38
C ARG A 574 -9.67 -16.44 -18.55
N SER A 575 -10.61 -15.86 -19.31
CA SER A 575 -11.12 -16.49 -20.54
C SER A 575 -10.08 -16.51 -21.66
N THR A 576 -9.26 -15.47 -21.80
CA THR A 576 -8.21 -15.45 -22.84
C THR A 576 -7.15 -16.54 -22.60
N MET A 577 -6.70 -16.72 -21.35
CA MET A 577 -5.76 -17.79 -21.00
C MET A 577 -6.35 -19.19 -21.15
N ALA A 578 -7.67 -19.34 -21.02
CA ALA A 578 -8.34 -20.62 -21.29
C ALA A 578 -8.18 -21.10 -22.74
N MET A 579 -7.91 -20.19 -23.69
CA MET A 579 -7.66 -20.51 -25.11
C MET A 579 -6.21 -20.91 -25.40
N LEU A 580 -5.27 -20.70 -24.46
CA LEU A 580 -3.87 -21.11 -24.63
C LEU A 580 -3.68 -22.51 -24.04
N ASP A 581 -2.74 -23.27 -24.60
CA ASP A 581 -2.36 -24.57 -24.05
C ASP A 581 -1.21 -24.42 -23.04
N ILE A 582 -1.54 -23.97 -21.83
CA ILE A 582 -0.55 -23.53 -20.84
C ILE A 582 -0.06 -24.63 -19.91
N TRP A 583 -0.68 -25.81 -19.94
CA TRP A 583 -0.41 -26.92 -19.03
C TRP A 583 0.32 -28.10 -19.69
N ARG A 584 0.58 -28.01 -21.00
CA ARG A 584 1.33 -29.01 -21.76
C ARG A 584 2.62 -28.42 -22.30
N ASP A 585 3.57 -29.30 -22.60
CA ASP A 585 4.80 -28.94 -23.28
C ASP A 585 4.54 -28.81 -24.79
N VAL A 586 3.92 -27.70 -25.18
CA VAL A 586 3.55 -27.39 -26.57
C VAL A 586 4.13 -26.03 -26.94
N GLU A 587 4.73 -25.92 -28.12
CA GLU A 587 5.30 -24.66 -28.58
C GLU A 587 4.19 -23.64 -28.93
N PRO A 588 4.14 -22.47 -28.28
CA PRO A 588 3.19 -21.42 -28.65
C PRO A 588 3.50 -20.85 -30.05
N SER A 589 2.44 -20.53 -30.78
CA SER A 589 2.52 -19.71 -31.99
C SER A 589 3.00 -18.29 -31.69
N ALA A 590 3.41 -17.55 -32.73
CA ALA A 590 3.88 -16.16 -32.59
C ALA A 590 2.83 -15.22 -31.97
N ASP A 591 1.53 -15.50 -32.19
CA ASP A 591 0.44 -14.74 -31.61
C ASP A 591 0.17 -15.14 -30.16
N GLU A 592 0.20 -16.44 -29.84
CA GLU A 592 0.09 -16.93 -28.46
C GLU A 592 1.20 -16.38 -27.57
N TRP A 593 2.43 -16.27 -28.10
CA TRP A 593 3.53 -15.58 -27.43
C TRP A 593 3.20 -14.12 -27.10
N GLY A 594 2.60 -13.39 -28.04
CA GLY A 594 2.16 -12.01 -27.83
C GLY A 594 1.03 -11.89 -26.80
N VAL A 595 0.09 -12.85 -26.81
CA VAL A 595 -1.02 -12.92 -25.83
C VAL A 595 -0.49 -13.22 -24.42
N LEU A 596 0.43 -14.18 -24.28
CA LEU A 596 1.07 -14.52 -23.00
C LEU A 596 1.90 -13.34 -22.44
N ALA A 597 2.66 -12.65 -23.30
CA ALA A 597 3.38 -11.44 -22.89
C ALA A 597 2.41 -10.33 -22.47
N GLY A 598 1.33 -10.11 -23.23
CA GLY A 598 0.28 -9.14 -22.91
C GLY A 598 -0.38 -9.43 -21.56
N TYR A 599 -0.61 -10.71 -21.24
CA TYR A 599 -1.14 -11.13 -19.95
C TYR A 599 -0.24 -10.73 -18.78
N LEU A 600 1.05 -11.08 -18.84
CA LEU A 600 2.01 -10.76 -17.79
C LEU A 600 2.23 -9.24 -17.67
N PHE A 601 2.22 -8.53 -18.80
CA PHE A 601 2.29 -7.07 -18.84
C PHE A 601 1.05 -6.42 -18.18
N ALA A 602 -0.15 -6.93 -18.44
CA ALA A 602 -1.37 -6.45 -17.79
C ALA A 602 -1.36 -6.68 -16.26
N GLN A 603 -0.87 -7.84 -15.80
CA GLN A 603 -0.69 -8.12 -14.38
C GLN A 603 0.30 -7.14 -13.71
N TYR A 604 1.42 -6.85 -14.39
CA TYR A 604 2.39 -5.86 -13.93
C TYR A 604 1.74 -4.46 -13.79
N ARG A 605 1.00 -3.99 -14.81
CA ARG A 605 0.32 -2.68 -14.79
C ARG A 605 -0.75 -2.56 -13.72
N ALA A 606 -1.42 -3.65 -13.39
CA ALA A 606 -2.37 -3.72 -12.28
C ALA A 606 -1.70 -3.59 -10.89
N LYS A 607 -0.37 -3.38 -10.83
CA LYS A 607 0.47 -3.29 -9.62
C LYS A 607 0.36 -4.55 -8.74
N GLY A 608 0.10 -5.70 -9.36
CA GLY A 608 0.16 -7.02 -8.75
C GLY A 608 1.47 -7.74 -9.10
N GLY A 609 1.89 -8.69 -8.26
CA GLY A 609 2.95 -9.63 -8.66
C GLY A 609 2.48 -10.54 -9.80
N THR A 610 3.35 -10.85 -10.76
CA THR A 610 2.97 -11.64 -11.93
C THR A 610 3.00 -13.16 -11.64
N SER A 611 2.07 -13.91 -12.23
CA SER A 611 1.90 -15.35 -12.03
C SER A 611 2.78 -16.21 -12.95
N ILE A 612 4.02 -15.79 -13.25
CA ILE A 612 4.88 -16.49 -14.22
C ILE A 612 5.09 -17.98 -13.89
N LYS A 613 5.13 -18.31 -12.60
CA LYS A 613 5.28 -19.68 -12.09
C LYS A 613 4.13 -20.61 -12.53
N SER A 614 2.93 -20.08 -12.78
CA SER A 614 1.79 -20.86 -13.29
C SER A 614 2.04 -21.45 -14.67
N PHE A 615 3.02 -20.92 -15.40
CA PHE A 615 3.40 -21.35 -16.75
C PHE A 615 4.66 -22.20 -16.75
N SER A 616 5.09 -22.76 -15.61
CA SER A 616 6.36 -23.52 -15.50
C SER A 616 6.45 -24.74 -16.42
N LEU A 617 5.31 -25.34 -16.78
CA LEU A 617 5.25 -26.47 -17.72
C LEU A 617 5.47 -26.01 -19.17
N LEU A 618 4.99 -24.83 -19.53
CA LEU A 618 5.15 -24.21 -20.85
C LEU A 618 6.54 -23.57 -20.99
N LEU A 619 6.94 -22.78 -20.00
CA LEU A 619 8.20 -22.04 -19.92
C LEU A 619 9.31 -22.91 -19.33
N ASN A 620 9.50 -24.09 -19.89
CA ASN A 620 10.38 -25.14 -19.38
C ASN A 620 11.77 -25.16 -20.03
N THR A 621 12.08 -24.27 -20.98
CA THR A 621 13.41 -24.14 -21.60
C THR A 621 13.92 -22.69 -21.58
N ARG A 622 15.23 -22.52 -21.76
CA ARG A 622 15.87 -21.20 -21.82
C ARG A 622 15.44 -20.42 -23.06
N GLU A 623 15.28 -21.11 -24.19
CA GLU A 623 14.86 -20.55 -25.47
C GLU A 623 13.45 -19.96 -25.36
N ARG A 624 12.53 -20.65 -24.69
CA ARG A 624 11.16 -20.18 -24.46
C ARG A 624 11.09 -18.98 -23.52
N LEU A 625 11.90 -18.99 -22.46
CA LEU A 625 12.02 -17.82 -21.58
C LEU A 625 12.61 -16.62 -22.33
N ALA A 626 13.66 -16.82 -23.14
CA ALA A 626 14.23 -15.77 -23.98
C ALA A 626 13.22 -15.25 -25.03
N ARG A 627 12.41 -16.15 -25.60
CA ARG A 627 11.34 -15.78 -26.53
C ARG A 627 10.29 -14.90 -25.85
N LEU A 628 9.79 -15.29 -24.68
CA LEU A 628 8.85 -14.50 -23.89
C LEU A 628 9.44 -13.14 -23.46
N GLN A 629 10.69 -13.13 -23.05
CA GLN A 629 11.45 -11.93 -22.71
C GLN A 629 11.47 -10.92 -23.87
N ASN A 630 11.67 -11.39 -25.09
CA ASN A 630 11.65 -10.53 -26.27
C ASN A 630 10.26 -9.93 -26.54
N GLU A 631 9.19 -10.71 -26.39
CA GLU A 631 7.82 -10.19 -26.55
C GLU A 631 7.46 -9.15 -25.47
N LEU A 632 7.87 -9.37 -24.22
CA LEU A 632 7.68 -8.38 -23.16
C LEU A 632 8.43 -7.07 -23.43
N ASN A 633 9.64 -7.14 -23.99
CA ASN A 633 10.39 -5.95 -24.39
C ASN A 633 9.68 -5.18 -25.51
N ILE A 634 9.17 -5.88 -26.54
CA ILE A 634 8.38 -5.26 -27.60
C ILE A 634 7.19 -4.51 -27.00
N LEU A 635 6.42 -5.15 -26.12
CA LEU A 635 5.27 -4.51 -25.49
C LEU A 635 5.66 -3.34 -24.59
N GLY A 636 6.75 -3.47 -23.83
CA GLY A 636 7.22 -2.40 -22.96
C GLY A 636 7.70 -1.17 -23.69
N GLU A 637 8.46 -1.35 -24.76
CA GLU A 637 8.92 -0.26 -25.61
C GLU A 637 7.72 0.46 -26.24
N MET A 638 6.70 -0.28 -26.68
CA MET A 638 5.49 0.29 -27.30
C MET A 638 4.57 1.01 -26.30
N HIS A 639 4.31 0.42 -25.13
CA HIS A 639 3.30 0.95 -24.20
C HIS A 639 3.86 1.91 -23.14
N GLU A 640 5.13 1.76 -22.76
CA GLU A 640 5.73 2.52 -21.64
C GLU A 640 7.11 3.12 -21.98
N GLY A 641 7.64 2.92 -23.19
CA GLY A 641 8.95 3.41 -23.58
C GLY A 641 10.10 2.84 -22.73
N THR A 642 9.91 1.65 -22.15
CA THR A 642 10.88 1.01 -21.26
C THR A 642 10.99 -0.49 -21.52
N ARG A 643 12.13 -1.08 -21.15
CA ARG A 643 12.34 -2.52 -21.27
C ARG A 643 11.90 -3.23 -20.00
N PHE A 644 11.37 -4.44 -20.18
CA PHE A 644 10.99 -5.33 -19.09
C PHE A 644 11.97 -6.49 -19.02
N MET A 645 12.12 -7.10 -17.85
CA MET A 645 12.87 -8.33 -17.68
C MET A 645 12.07 -9.36 -16.90
N LEU A 646 12.24 -10.61 -17.33
CA LEU A 646 11.83 -11.79 -16.62
C LEU A 646 12.85 -12.06 -15.53
N THR A 647 12.37 -12.12 -14.29
CA THR A 647 13.17 -12.48 -13.13
C THR A 647 12.53 -13.65 -12.39
N ARG A 648 13.24 -14.21 -11.42
CA ARG A 648 12.70 -15.23 -10.50
C ARG A 648 11.43 -14.77 -9.76
N HIS A 649 11.19 -13.47 -9.68
CA HIS A 649 10.04 -12.85 -9.01
C HIS A 649 8.91 -12.46 -9.98
N GLY A 650 9.08 -12.63 -11.29
CA GLY A 650 8.09 -12.24 -12.29
C GLY A 650 8.61 -11.23 -13.29
N VAL A 651 7.73 -10.36 -13.79
CA VAL A 651 8.09 -9.26 -14.70
C VAL A 651 8.49 -8.02 -13.90
N LYS A 652 9.63 -7.43 -14.24
CA LYS A 652 10.14 -6.17 -13.67
C LYS A 652 10.53 -5.21 -14.79
N SER A 653 10.36 -3.90 -14.59
CA SER A 653 10.92 -2.89 -15.50
C SER A 653 12.43 -2.73 -15.25
N GLU A 654 13.18 -2.25 -16.24
CA GLU A 654 14.63 -2.01 -16.13
C GLU A 654 15.05 -1.29 -14.83
N GLY A 655 16.08 -1.84 -14.19
CA GLY A 655 16.36 -1.79 -12.76
C GLY A 655 16.65 -0.40 -12.20
N VAL A 656 16.12 -0.15 -10.99
CA VAL A 656 16.34 1.09 -10.24
C VAL A 656 17.81 1.26 -9.85
N LEU A 657 18.57 0.17 -9.70
CA LEU A 657 20.00 0.20 -9.39
C LEU A 657 20.82 1.00 -10.40
N ARG A 658 20.57 0.81 -11.71
CA ARG A 658 21.27 1.56 -12.77
C ARG A 658 20.76 2.99 -12.93
N LYS A 659 19.51 3.26 -12.57
CA LYS A 659 18.89 4.60 -12.63
C LYS A 659 19.34 5.49 -11.48
N GLU A 660 19.53 4.92 -10.30
CA GLU A 660 19.89 5.64 -9.06
C GLU A 660 21.10 4.98 -8.35
N PRO A 661 22.25 4.76 -9.01
CA PRO A 661 23.35 3.97 -8.46
C PRO A 661 23.89 4.55 -7.15
N GLU A 662 24.02 5.87 -7.04
CA GLU A 662 24.49 6.54 -5.83
C GLU A 662 23.66 6.23 -4.59
N ARG A 663 22.34 6.01 -4.74
CA ARG A 663 21.46 5.65 -3.63
C ARG A 663 21.88 4.33 -2.99
N PHE A 664 22.13 3.33 -3.83
CA PHE A 664 22.51 1.99 -3.37
C PHE A 664 23.97 1.91 -2.94
N LEU A 665 24.86 2.64 -3.61
CA LEU A 665 26.26 2.76 -3.19
C LEU A 665 26.38 3.44 -1.81
N ALA A 666 25.57 4.46 -1.53
CA ALA A 666 25.51 5.10 -0.22
C ALA A 666 24.97 4.16 0.86
N HIS A 667 23.91 3.40 0.56
CA HIS A 667 23.35 2.40 1.47
C HIS A 667 24.38 1.30 1.79
N MET A 668 25.05 0.76 0.77
CA MET A 668 26.12 -0.24 0.94
C MET A 668 27.24 0.29 1.83
N ALA A 669 27.71 1.51 1.59
CA ALA A 669 28.76 2.13 2.40
C ALA A 669 28.34 2.28 3.87
N ALA A 670 27.10 2.70 4.13
CA ALA A 670 26.60 2.90 5.48
C ALA A 670 26.42 1.57 6.24
N VAL A 671 25.87 0.54 5.58
CA VAL A 671 25.72 -0.81 6.17
C VAL A 671 27.07 -1.44 6.45
N MET A 672 28.02 -1.34 5.52
CA MET A 672 29.38 -1.85 5.72
C MET A 672 30.09 -1.13 6.86
N ALA A 673 29.91 0.19 7.02
CA ALA A 673 30.52 0.93 8.13
C ALA A 673 30.06 0.42 9.51
N VAL A 674 28.75 0.16 9.67
CA VAL A 674 28.20 -0.40 10.92
C VAL A 674 28.80 -1.77 11.26
N LEU A 675 28.97 -2.62 10.25
CA LEU A 675 29.59 -3.95 10.42
C LEU A 675 31.09 -3.83 10.73
N GLU A 676 31.80 -2.91 10.08
CA GLU A 676 33.22 -2.67 10.31
C GLU A 676 33.47 -2.17 11.74
N GLU A 677 32.66 -1.23 12.24
CA GLU A 677 32.70 -0.75 13.63
C GLU A 677 32.45 -1.87 14.65
N ALA A 678 31.64 -2.87 14.29
CA ALA A 678 31.40 -4.06 15.10
C ALA A 678 32.49 -5.15 14.95
N GLY A 679 33.50 -4.93 14.10
CA GLY A 679 34.57 -5.87 13.81
C GLY A 679 34.09 -7.12 13.06
N ARG A 680 33.26 -6.94 12.02
CA ARG A 680 32.62 -8.01 11.23
C ARG A 680 33.08 -8.08 9.76
N GLU A 681 34.12 -7.33 9.38
CA GLU A 681 34.80 -7.42 8.07
C GLU A 681 33.89 -7.64 6.83
N PRO A 682 32.97 -6.72 6.50
CA PRO A 682 32.07 -6.87 5.34
C PRO A 682 32.78 -6.78 3.98
N MET A 683 32.20 -7.37 2.94
CA MET A 683 32.71 -7.30 1.56
C MET A 683 31.59 -7.46 0.52
N MET A 684 31.78 -6.90 -0.68
CA MET A 684 30.87 -7.13 -1.80
C MET A 684 30.82 -8.62 -2.16
N ALA A 685 29.63 -9.14 -2.46
CA ALA A 685 29.42 -10.54 -2.80
C ALA A 685 28.32 -10.71 -3.84
N TYR A 686 28.08 -11.95 -4.27
CA TYR A 686 26.95 -12.35 -5.13
C TYR A 686 26.71 -11.44 -6.35
N GLY A 687 25.46 -11.03 -6.62
CA GLY A 687 25.07 -10.27 -7.81
C GLY A 687 25.76 -8.92 -7.88
N THR A 688 25.98 -8.28 -6.72
CA THR A 688 26.70 -7.01 -6.62
C THR A 688 28.16 -7.13 -7.05
N LEU A 689 28.88 -8.15 -6.56
CA LEU A 689 30.26 -8.40 -6.98
C LEU A 689 30.35 -8.87 -8.44
N LEU A 690 29.42 -9.73 -8.88
CA LEU A 690 29.35 -10.20 -10.26
C LEU A 690 29.18 -9.03 -11.23
N GLY A 691 28.25 -8.12 -10.96
CA GLY A 691 28.06 -6.91 -11.74
C GLY A 691 29.32 -6.04 -11.75
N ALA A 692 29.92 -5.80 -10.58
CA ALA A 692 31.13 -4.99 -10.47
C ALA A 692 32.31 -5.56 -11.29
N VAL A 693 32.51 -6.89 -11.30
CA VAL A 693 33.60 -7.55 -12.02
C VAL A 693 33.30 -7.71 -13.51
N ARG A 694 32.13 -8.26 -13.85
CA ARG A 694 31.79 -8.65 -15.23
C ARG A 694 31.26 -7.47 -16.04
N ASP A 695 30.31 -6.74 -15.49
CA ASP A 695 29.57 -5.69 -16.22
C ASP A 695 30.15 -4.30 -15.97
N GLN A 696 31.09 -4.16 -15.03
CA GLN A 696 31.64 -2.88 -14.55
C GLN A 696 30.52 -1.90 -14.11
N ASN A 697 29.39 -2.46 -13.67
CA ASN A 697 28.17 -1.75 -13.27
C ASN A 697 27.27 -2.71 -12.48
N PHE A 698 26.18 -2.24 -11.87
CA PHE A 698 25.15 -3.15 -11.35
C PHE A 698 24.58 -4.01 -12.48
N ILE A 699 24.11 -5.22 -12.17
CA ILE A 699 23.40 -6.07 -13.13
C ILE A 699 22.11 -5.35 -13.54
N ALA A 700 21.78 -5.35 -14.84
CA ALA A 700 20.70 -4.53 -15.40
C ALA A 700 19.32 -4.79 -14.78
N HIS A 701 19.10 -6.03 -14.36
CA HIS A 701 17.85 -6.56 -13.82
C HIS A 701 17.86 -6.75 -12.32
N ASP A 702 18.98 -6.56 -11.63
CA ASP A 702 18.98 -6.68 -10.17
C ASP A 702 18.15 -5.56 -9.55
N ASP A 703 17.45 -5.90 -8.48
CA ASP A 703 16.67 -4.97 -7.67
C ASP A 703 17.15 -4.88 -6.22
N ASP A 704 18.14 -5.67 -5.84
CA ASP A 704 18.83 -5.69 -4.55
C ASP A 704 20.36 -5.56 -4.69
N ILE A 705 21.02 -5.32 -3.57
CA ILE A 705 22.48 -5.33 -3.45
C ILE A 705 22.87 -6.31 -2.34
N ASP A 706 23.93 -7.07 -2.54
CA ASP A 706 24.33 -8.16 -1.67
C ASP A 706 25.74 -7.96 -1.10
N ILE A 707 25.91 -8.28 0.18
CA ILE A 707 27.23 -8.35 0.82
C ILE A 707 27.38 -9.59 1.68
N LEU A 708 28.63 -9.95 1.92
CA LEU A 708 29.04 -10.88 2.97
C LEU A 708 29.63 -10.13 4.16
N TYR A 709 29.51 -10.69 5.36
CA TYR A 709 30.26 -10.27 6.54
C TYR A 709 30.84 -11.47 7.29
N HIS A 710 32.02 -11.29 7.90
CA HIS A 710 32.64 -12.31 8.72
C HIS A 710 31.98 -12.38 10.10
N ALA A 711 31.26 -13.47 10.34
CA ALA A 711 30.75 -13.80 11.65
C ALA A 711 31.91 -14.24 12.57
N LYS A 712 31.78 -13.94 13.87
CA LYS A 712 32.78 -14.30 14.90
C LYS A 712 32.53 -15.71 15.43
N ALA A 713 31.28 -16.16 15.37
CA ALA A 713 30.90 -17.53 15.66
C ALA A 713 31.51 -18.52 14.63
N GLY A 714 31.92 -19.69 15.09
CA GLY A 714 32.54 -20.75 14.26
C GLY A 714 31.65 -21.95 13.98
N SER A 715 30.35 -21.87 14.24
CA SER A 715 29.38 -22.91 13.89
C SER A 715 28.05 -22.31 13.50
N ARG A 716 27.31 -23.00 12.63
CA ARG A 716 26.02 -22.52 12.12
C ARG A 716 25.05 -22.10 13.23
N ALA A 717 24.87 -22.93 14.25
CA ALA A 717 23.93 -22.65 15.34
C ALA A 717 24.32 -21.38 16.13
N ALA A 718 25.63 -21.12 16.28
CA ALA A 718 26.11 -19.91 16.94
C ALA A 718 25.96 -18.67 16.03
N VAL A 719 26.14 -18.81 14.72
CA VAL A 719 25.89 -17.74 13.74
C VAL A 719 24.41 -17.35 13.71
N GLU A 720 23.49 -18.32 13.82
CA GLU A 720 22.05 -18.04 13.92
C GLU A 720 21.71 -17.17 15.16
N GLY A 721 22.40 -17.40 16.29
CA GLY A 721 22.31 -16.51 17.46
C GLY A 721 22.92 -15.13 17.21
N GLU A 722 24.08 -15.08 16.54
CA GLU A 722 24.79 -13.84 16.21
C GLU A 722 24.00 -12.93 15.26
N LEU A 723 23.23 -13.50 14.34
CA LEU A 723 22.36 -12.73 13.43
C LEU A 723 21.39 -11.82 14.19
N MET A 724 20.93 -12.22 15.39
CA MET A 724 20.09 -11.37 16.24
C MET A 724 20.87 -10.16 16.78
N GLU A 725 22.16 -10.32 17.08
CA GLU A 725 23.03 -9.22 17.48
C GLU A 725 23.28 -8.26 16.32
N VAL A 726 23.55 -8.78 15.13
CA VAL A 726 23.78 -7.99 13.90
C VAL A 726 22.51 -7.25 13.48
N LYS A 727 21.35 -7.90 13.56
CA LYS A 727 20.05 -7.26 13.38
C LYS A 727 19.87 -6.10 14.36
N SER A 728 20.21 -6.29 15.62
CA SER A 728 20.13 -5.24 16.64
C SER A 728 21.12 -4.11 16.36
N LEU A 729 22.31 -4.40 15.82
CA LEU A 729 23.29 -3.37 15.39
C LEU A 729 22.68 -2.47 14.30
N PHE A 730 22.10 -3.06 13.26
CA PHE A 730 21.47 -2.28 12.19
C PHE A 730 20.27 -1.46 12.67
N GLN A 731 19.43 -2.03 13.53
CA GLN A 731 18.31 -1.31 14.14
C GLN A 731 18.76 -0.12 14.97
N ARG A 732 19.85 -0.27 15.75
CA ARG A 732 20.46 0.84 16.50
C ARG A 732 21.06 1.90 15.59
N ALA A 733 21.61 1.51 14.44
CA ALA A 733 22.11 2.42 13.41
C ALA A 733 21.00 3.09 12.59
N GLY A 734 19.72 2.82 12.90
CA GLY A 734 18.57 3.48 12.26
C GLY A 734 18.04 2.77 11.01
N PHE A 735 18.59 1.61 10.64
CA PHE A 735 18.05 0.81 9.55
C PHE A 735 16.84 0.00 10.01
N LYS A 736 15.91 -0.24 9.10
CA LYS A 736 14.84 -1.23 9.30
C LYS A 736 15.34 -2.59 8.82
N VAL A 737 15.18 -3.62 9.64
CA VAL A 737 15.55 -5.00 9.27
C VAL A 737 14.29 -5.86 9.17
N VAL A 738 14.16 -6.63 8.08
CA VAL A 738 13.06 -7.56 7.85
C VAL A 738 13.59 -8.99 7.75
N ASP A 739 12.97 -9.93 8.47
CA ASP A 739 13.20 -11.35 8.27
C ASP A 739 12.22 -11.85 7.22
N LEU A 740 12.69 -12.47 6.13
CA LEU A 740 11.80 -13.00 5.10
C LEU A 740 11.08 -14.28 5.54
N LEU A 741 11.75 -15.11 6.35
CA LEU A 741 11.24 -16.40 6.83
C LEU A 741 11.76 -16.68 8.25
N PRO A 742 11.05 -17.48 9.06
CA PRO A 742 11.61 -18.04 10.29
C PRO A 742 12.90 -18.81 9.95
N ASN A 743 14.00 -18.47 10.62
CA ASN A 743 15.33 -19.09 10.44
C ASN A 743 16.06 -18.77 9.12
N SER A 744 15.74 -17.65 8.43
CA SER A 744 16.60 -17.19 7.33
C SER A 744 17.95 -16.72 7.86
N MET A 745 19.07 -17.17 7.27
CA MET A 745 20.41 -16.72 7.68
C MET A 745 20.87 -15.47 6.92
N ASN A 746 19.99 -14.79 6.19
CA ASN A 746 20.26 -13.49 5.58
C ASN A 746 19.32 -12.43 6.16
N LEU A 747 19.80 -11.18 6.20
CA LEU A 747 19.05 -10.03 6.73
C LEU A 747 18.75 -9.04 5.60
N HIS A 748 17.49 -8.63 5.46
CA HIS A 748 17.11 -7.55 4.57
C HIS A 748 17.20 -6.23 5.33
N VAL A 749 18.25 -5.47 5.06
CA VAL A 749 18.51 -4.18 5.67
C VAL A 749 17.94 -3.10 4.75
N ILE A 750 17.06 -2.26 5.31
CA ILE A 750 16.31 -1.24 4.58
C ILE A 750 16.69 0.12 5.14
N ASP A 751 17.10 1.03 4.26
CA ASP A 751 17.30 2.43 4.60
C ASP A 751 15.93 3.15 4.61
N PRO A 752 15.41 3.56 5.77
CA PRO A 752 14.09 4.20 5.84
C PRO A 752 14.03 5.58 5.19
N SER A 753 15.17 6.22 4.91
CA SER A 753 15.23 7.56 4.31
C SER A 753 14.86 7.56 2.82
N ASN A 754 15.17 6.46 2.12
CA ASN A 754 15.05 6.36 0.67
C ASN A 754 14.43 5.04 0.19
N GLY A 755 14.18 4.09 1.10
CA GLY A 755 13.52 2.81 0.82
C GLY A 755 14.40 1.78 0.09
N SER A 756 15.70 2.03 -0.08
CA SER A 756 16.60 1.04 -0.66
C SER A 756 16.76 -0.18 0.25
N VAL A 757 16.91 -1.35 -0.35
CA VAL A 757 17.01 -2.65 0.32
C VAL A 757 18.34 -3.30 -0.03
N MET A 758 18.95 -3.95 0.95
CA MET A 758 20.24 -4.62 0.84
C MET A 758 20.22 -5.93 1.61
N ASP A 759 20.72 -6.99 0.98
CA ASP A 759 20.79 -8.32 1.56
C ASP A 759 22.18 -8.55 2.17
N VAL A 760 22.18 -8.89 3.46
CA VAL A 760 23.39 -9.06 4.26
C VAL A 760 23.50 -10.52 4.69
N PHE A 761 24.59 -11.17 4.27
CA PHE A 761 24.84 -12.60 4.50
C PHE A 761 26.04 -12.81 5.42
N PRO A 762 25.97 -13.74 6.39
CA PRO A 762 27.11 -14.15 7.18
C PRO A 762 28.00 -15.13 6.41
N THR A 763 29.30 -15.07 6.68
CA THR A 763 30.25 -16.15 6.43
C THR A 763 31.04 -16.45 7.71
N TRP A 764 31.37 -17.72 7.95
CA TRP A 764 32.13 -18.13 9.14
C TRP A 764 33.10 -19.25 8.81
N LEU A 765 34.17 -19.36 9.61
CA LEU A 765 35.12 -20.46 9.52
C LEU A 765 34.59 -21.67 10.32
N GLU A 766 34.41 -22.79 9.64
CA GLU A 766 34.04 -24.07 10.26
C GLU A 766 34.81 -25.18 9.56
N GLU A 767 35.48 -26.04 10.36
CA GLU A 767 36.29 -27.16 9.85
C GLU A 767 37.34 -26.77 8.78
N GLY A 768 37.92 -25.56 8.90
CA GLY A 768 38.96 -25.08 8.00
C GLY A 768 38.45 -24.56 6.64
N GLN A 769 37.13 -24.38 6.48
CA GLN A 769 36.52 -23.82 5.28
C GLN A 769 35.63 -22.63 5.65
N MET A 770 35.53 -21.64 4.76
CA MET A 770 34.63 -20.50 4.92
C MET A 770 33.23 -20.88 4.44
N GLN A 771 32.31 -21.09 5.37
CA GLN A 771 30.91 -21.43 5.09
C GLN A 771 30.12 -20.17 4.74
N MET A 772 29.25 -20.25 3.74
CA MET A 772 28.26 -19.21 3.41
C MET A 772 27.14 -19.79 2.54
N HIS A 773 26.10 -19.00 2.28
CA HIS A 773 25.11 -19.34 1.27
C HIS A 773 25.74 -19.31 -0.12
N MET A 774 25.57 -20.39 -0.88
CA MET A 774 26.07 -20.55 -2.25
C MET A 774 24.89 -20.91 -3.16
N GLU A 775 24.99 -22.02 -3.89
CA GLU A 775 24.03 -22.37 -4.92
C GLU A 775 22.68 -22.78 -4.32
N ALA A 776 21.59 -22.24 -4.85
CA ALA A 776 20.23 -22.48 -4.36
C ALA A 776 20.05 -22.24 -2.85
N MET A 777 20.73 -21.24 -2.30
CA MET A 777 20.73 -20.90 -0.87
C MET A 777 21.23 -22.05 0.04
N LYS A 778 21.97 -23.03 -0.50
CA LYS A 778 22.62 -24.06 0.33
C LYS A 778 23.88 -23.49 0.96
N VAL A 779 24.16 -23.92 2.19
CA VAL A 779 25.42 -23.56 2.87
C VAL A 779 26.51 -24.50 2.39
N ARG A 780 27.63 -23.94 1.93
CA ARG A 780 28.82 -24.68 1.50
C ARG A 780 30.08 -23.90 1.85
N GLY A 781 31.15 -24.64 2.16
CA GLY A 781 32.48 -24.12 2.42
C GLY A 781 33.27 -23.86 1.14
N ILE A 782 34.07 -22.79 1.15
CA ILE A 782 35.13 -22.53 0.17
C ILE A 782 36.46 -22.26 0.87
N GLU A 783 37.55 -22.29 0.10
CA GLU A 783 38.89 -22.03 0.60
C GLU A 783 39.00 -20.63 1.23
N PRO A 784 39.45 -20.48 2.49
CA PRO A 784 39.53 -19.19 3.15
C PRO A 784 40.35 -18.13 2.41
N ALA A 785 41.40 -18.54 1.70
CA ALA A 785 42.26 -17.66 0.91
C ALA A 785 41.53 -16.96 -0.25
N ILE A 786 40.35 -17.44 -0.67
CA ILE A 786 39.51 -16.78 -1.69
C ILE A 786 38.89 -15.49 -1.14
N LEU A 787 38.53 -15.47 0.15
CA LEU A 787 37.86 -14.34 0.79
C LEU A 787 38.83 -13.43 1.54
N PHE A 788 39.79 -14.00 2.26
CA PHE A 788 40.65 -13.29 3.18
C PHE A 788 42.16 -13.44 2.87
N PRO A 789 42.98 -12.40 3.09
CA PRO A 789 42.58 -11.05 3.55
C PRO A 789 41.78 -10.29 2.48
N ARG A 790 40.79 -9.48 2.89
CA ARG A 790 39.89 -8.76 1.97
C ARG A 790 40.67 -7.90 0.97
N GLY A 791 40.29 -7.97 -0.30
CA GLY A 791 40.69 -7.05 -1.35
C GLY A 791 39.92 -5.72 -1.29
N LYS A 792 40.21 -4.82 -2.23
CA LYS A 792 39.45 -3.58 -2.45
C LYS A 792 39.31 -3.31 -3.94
N MET A 793 38.18 -2.74 -4.35
CA MET A 793 37.88 -2.39 -5.73
C MET A 793 37.22 -1.01 -5.82
N SER A 794 37.52 -0.26 -6.87
CA SER A 794 36.73 0.93 -7.25
C SER A 794 35.50 0.48 -8.03
N PHE A 795 34.32 0.83 -7.55
CA PHE A 795 33.04 0.52 -8.18
C PHE A 795 32.20 1.78 -8.24
N LEU A 796 31.89 2.23 -9.46
CA LEU A 796 31.10 3.44 -9.75
C LEU A 796 31.54 4.68 -8.94
N GLY A 797 32.85 4.88 -8.80
CA GLY A 797 33.43 6.07 -8.14
C GLY A 797 33.62 5.96 -6.63
N ARG A 798 33.26 4.82 -6.00
CA ARG A 798 33.54 4.55 -4.58
C ARG A 798 34.42 3.31 -4.41
N THR A 799 35.15 3.23 -3.31
CA THR A 799 35.99 2.06 -3.00
C THR A 799 35.29 1.17 -1.99
N PHE A 800 35.15 -0.12 -2.31
CA PHE A 800 34.54 -1.11 -1.42
C PHE A 800 35.46 -2.31 -1.18
N PRO A 801 35.37 -2.95 0.00
CA PRO A 801 36.03 -4.23 0.24
C PRO A 801 35.46 -5.34 -0.64
N THR A 802 36.32 -6.26 -1.06
CA THR A 802 35.97 -7.44 -1.87
C THR A 802 36.60 -8.69 -1.26
N PRO A 803 36.22 -9.89 -1.73
CA PRO A 803 37.04 -11.08 -1.58
C PRO A 803 38.50 -10.83 -2.01
N ALA A 804 39.42 -11.61 -1.46
CA ALA A 804 40.84 -11.60 -1.83
C ALA A 804 41.03 -11.95 -3.32
N ASP A 805 40.26 -12.93 -3.82
CA ASP A 805 40.21 -13.35 -5.22
C ASP A 805 38.77 -13.27 -5.74
N PRO A 806 38.30 -12.10 -6.24
CA PRO A 806 36.95 -11.97 -6.76
C PRO A 806 36.64 -12.93 -7.93
N PRO A 807 37.51 -13.12 -8.94
CA PRO A 807 37.30 -14.15 -9.96
C PRO A 807 37.16 -15.57 -9.41
N GLY A 808 37.98 -15.94 -8.42
CA GLY A 808 37.89 -17.25 -7.74
C GLY A 808 36.58 -17.43 -6.99
N TYR A 809 36.12 -16.40 -6.27
CA TYR A 809 34.81 -16.42 -5.61
C TYR A 809 33.65 -16.56 -6.61
N LEU A 810 33.70 -15.84 -7.73
CA LEU A 810 32.66 -15.93 -8.76
C LEU A 810 32.65 -17.29 -9.46
N LEU A 811 33.82 -17.91 -9.66
CA LEU A 811 33.94 -19.29 -10.16
C LEU A 811 33.29 -20.29 -9.18
N GLU A 812 33.57 -20.15 -7.89
CA GLU A 812 32.95 -20.98 -6.85
C GLU A 812 31.43 -20.80 -6.80
N ARG A 813 30.91 -19.56 -6.93
CA ARG A 813 29.47 -19.27 -6.80
C ARG A 813 28.64 -19.57 -8.05
N TYR A 814 29.18 -19.30 -9.23
CA TYR A 814 28.44 -19.31 -10.49
C TYR A 814 28.95 -20.36 -11.49
N GLY A 815 30.07 -21.02 -11.20
CA GLY A 815 30.66 -22.02 -12.09
C GLY A 815 31.52 -21.41 -13.22
N PRO A 816 32.09 -22.24 -14.11
CA PRO A 816 33.09 -21.81 -15.10
C PRO A 816 32.59 -20.76 -16.09
N ASP A 817 31.28 -20.74 -16.36
CA ASP A 817 30.65 -19.85 -17.33
C ASP A 817 30.19 -18.51 -16.74
N TRP A 818 30.58 -18.17 -15.50
CA TRP A 818 30.13 -16.94 -14.82
C TRP A 818 30.39 -15.64 -15.59
N LYS A 819 31.38 -15.66 -16.49
CA LYS A 819 31.73 -14.53 -17.38
C LYS A 819 30.69 -14.31 -18.48
N VAL A 820 29.86 -15.31 -18.79
CA VAL A 820 28.75 -15.21 -19.72
C VAL A 820 27.49 -14.87 -18.93
N SER A 821 26.77 -13.82 -19.35
CA SER A 821 25.53 -13.44 -18.69
C SER A 821 24.47 -14.51 -18.90
N ASP A 822 23.97 -15.07 -17.81
CA ASP A 822 22.82 -15.98 -17.78
C ASP A 822 21.65 -15.33 -16.99
N PRO A 823 20.66 -14.73 -17.67
CA PRO A 823 19.49 -14.13 -17.03
C PRO A 823 18.59 -15.14 -16.30
N PHE A 824 18.75 -16.44 -16.57
CA PHE A 824 17.95 -17.52 -16.01
C PHE A 824 18.74 -18.40 -15.04
N PHE A 825 19.86 -17.89 -14.52
CA PHE A 825 20.63 -18.56 -13.49
C PHE A 825 19.76 -18.81 -12.24
N GLU A 826 19.78 -20.06 -11.73
CA GLU A 826 18.93 -20.51 -10.60
C GLU A 826 17.44 -20.23 -10.77
N TRP A 827 16.91 -20.45 -11.98
CA TRP A 827 15.49 -20.28 -12.27
C TRP A 827 14.60 -21.10 -11.30
N PRO A 828 13.42 -20.59 -10.86
CA PRO A 828 12.64 -21.22 -9.78
C PRO A 828 12.07 -22.61 -10.06
N TRP A 829 12.14 -23.08 -11.31
CA TRP A 829 11.82 -24.44 -11.71
C TRP A 829 12.88 -24.96 -12.67
N LYS A 830 12.98 -26.28 -12.75
CA LYS A 830 13.96 -26.94 -13.62
C LYS A 830 13.67 -26.58 -15.07
N LEU A 831 14.70 -26.05 -15.74
CA LEU A 831 14.70 -25.89 -17.19
C LEU A 831 15.31 -27.13 -17.83
N SER A 832 14.66 -27.63 -18.87
CA SER A 832 15.26 -28.58 -19.80
C SER A 832 16.35 -27.86 -20.60
N ASN A 833 17.41 -28.60 -20.90
CA ASN A 833 18.49 -28.13 -21.76
C ASN A 833 18.05 -28.00 -23.21
#